data_AF-A0A2T9XRF5-F1
#
_entry.id   AF-A0A2T9XRF5-F1
#
_cell.length_a   1.000
_cell.length_b   1.000
_cell.length_c   1.000
_cell.angle_alpha   90.00
_cell.angle_beta   90.00
_cell.angle_gamma   90.00
#
_symmetry.space_group_name_H-M   'P 1'
#
loop_
_entity.id
_entity.type
_entity.pdbx_description
1 polymer ?
#
loop_
_entity_poly.entity_id
_entity_poly.type
_entity_poly.pdbx_seq_one_letter_code
_entity_poly.pdbx_strand_id
1 'polypeptide(L)'
;MRELSESDRFTVTVNSREIEVFEGLTILEALVLEGIEVPSLCHDIRLERSNGNCGLCVVEVGAEAPRDVKACLTPVTPGMVITTHSPRLVEYRKVRLQQLLCDHNADCVAPCVETCPANIDIQTYLSHVADGNFRAAVHVIKDRNPFPSVCGRVCPHPCESECRRSLVDEPVAINYVKRFAADWDMAQDSPWLPRVEEPTGKRIAVVGAGPSGLSAAYYSAIAGHAVTVFEKQDHAGGMMRYGIPEYRLPKATLDQEIGVIQSLGVQIVTGKALGTHLNLEDLKRDFDSVYLAIGSWRATPLGIDGDRLEHVELGIDYLRHITKGSTRSRGDNIVVIGGGNTAIDCVRTALRKGAKSVKLVYRRTRAEMPAEAFEVEEALHEGVEMVFLTAPTKITETDDGTKQLHCTKMELGEPDRSGRRRPVMIEGSDFVIEADTIIGAIGQSTDTGFLYNDLPVRLNKWGDIDVDGFTMQSSENNVFAGGDCVTGPATVIQAVAAGRRAAMAIDEFVTRGYVRPSTEDYTCSRGTLEDLPKAEFEDIPKLVRASMPGLAPAARIDSFVEVETGLTEAEARAEAARCLKCGCAKQNHCALRQEATDHGVAFATPLHIRPYSPIVADHPFIVRDNNKCIGCGRCVAACAEIEGPGVLAFQFSGGRMTVGTTTGLPLGQTDCVSCGQCVRACPCGALDYVRERGPVFTAINDPAKVVVGFVAPAVRSVIAAEYGIPFDEASAFIAGMMRKIGFDKVFDFSFAADLTIMEETTEFLGRVTSGGVLPHFTSCCPGWVNLVERRWPEMIPHLSSCKSPQQMMGATVKNHFAQQAGISLDELYVVSIVPCLAKKYEAARPEFAPEGIRDVDAVLTTTEFIEMAEMLRLKADDITPGEFDAPYARVSGAGVLFGASGGVAEASLRMAVEKLTGEPLVDQLDFHEVRGFEGFKEATVTAGGTTVRVAVISGLNNVDPLVRRIVAGEDVGYDLVEVMACPGGCVNGAGHPVPDRVGEMAARQKVLVNIDQTSRYRKSQENPDILRLYDEYYGEPNSDTAHHLLHTSYAPFRDEPIVPTR
;
A
#
# COMPACT_ATOMS: atom_id res chain seq x y z
N MET A 1 -12.09 -28.88 -4.01
CA MET A 1 -10.97 -29.76 -3.62
C MET A 1 -11.10 -31.09 -4.35
N ARG A 2 -10.66 -31.17 -5.61
CA ARG A 2 -10.73 -32.39 -6.43
C ARG A 2 -9.35 -32.68 -7.00
N GLU A 3 -8.92 -33.94 -6.98
CA GLU A 3 -7.76 -34.40 -7.75
C GLU A 3 -8.16 -34.50 -9.21
N LEU A 4 -7.35 -33.91 -10.09
CA LEU A 4 -7.54 -33.93 -11.53
C LEU A 4 -6.65 -35.04 -12.11
N SER A 5 -7.22 -35.92 -12.91
CA SER A 5 -6.48 -36.94 -13.65
C SER A 5 -6.33 -36.54 -15.11
N GLU A 6 -5.13 -36.73 -15.67
CA GLU A 6 -4.87 -36.54 -17.11
C GLU A 6 -5.73 -37.47 -17.99
N SER A 7 -6.25 -38.58 -17.45
CA SER A 7 -7.18 -39.46 -18.16
C SER A 7 -8.55 -38.84 -18.42
N ASP A 8 -8.90 -37.75 -17.74
CA ASP A 8 -10.26 -37.19 -17.68
C ASP A 8 -10.38 -35.90 -18.50
N ARG A 9 -9.49 -35.73 -19.50
CA ARG A 9 -9.49 -34.56 -20.39
C ARG A 9 -10.33 -34.82 -21.64
N PHE A 10 -11.03 -33.79 -22.09
CA PHE A 10 -11.74 -33.81 -23.36
C PHE A 10 -11.63 -32.47 -24.09
N THR A 11 -11.84 -32.49 -25.40
CA THR A 11 -11.71 -31.30 -26.25
C THR A 11 -12.95 -30.41 -26.21
N VAL A 12 -12.71 -29.10 -26.12
CA VAL A 12 -13.68 -28.03 -26.33
C VAL A 12 -13.09 -26.98 -27.28
N THR A 13 -13.94 -26.20 -27.96
CA THR A 13 -13.49 -25.09 -28.79
C THR A 13 -13.71 -23.77 -28.05
N VAL A 14 -12.65 -22.99 -27.80
CA VAL A 14 -12.71 -21.68 -27.13
C VAL A 14 -12.14 -20.59 -28.03
N ASN A 15 -12.93 -19.56 -28.34
CA ASN A 15 -12.53 -18.46 -29.24
C ASN A 15 -11.91 -18.98 -30.56
N SER A 16 -12.56 -19.97 -31.17
CA SER A 16 -12.12 -20.65 -32.41
C SER A 16 -10.82 -21.46 -32.29
N ARG A 17 -10.37 -21.80 -31.08
CA ARG A 17 -9.22 -22.67 -30.82
C ARG A 17 -9.65 -23.92 -30.08
N GLU A 18 -9.15 -25.08 -30.48
CA GLU A 18 -9.36 -26.32 -29.72
C GLU A 18 -8.42 -26.35 -28.52
N ILE A 19 -8.96 -26.68 -27.36
CA ILE A 19 -8.22 -26.88 -26.11
C ILE A 19 -8.74 -28.13 -25.41
N GLU A 20 -7.90 -28.75 -24.59
CA GLU A 20 -8.30 -29.87 -23.74
C GLU A 20 -8.58 -29.37 -22.33
N VAL A 21 -9.69 -29.79 -21.75
CA VAL A 21 -10.12 -29.39 -20.40
C VAL A 21 -10.49 -30.60 -19.56
N PHE A 22 -10.36 -30.49 -18.24
CA PHE A 22 -10.72 -31.55 -17.30
C PHE A 22 -12.24 -31.68 -17.11
N GLU A 23 -12.69 -32.92 -16.96
CA GLU A 23 -14.07 -33.27 -16.61
C GLU A 23 -14.46 -32.82 -15.19
N GLY A 24 -15.77 -32.61 -14.99
CA GLY A 24 -16.37 -32.31 -13.69
C GLY A 24 -16.24 -30.85 -13.24
N LEU A 25 -15.55 -30.02 -14.00
CA LEU A 25 -15.40 -28.59 -13.73
C LEU A 25 -16.52 -27.76 -14.35
N THR A 26 -16.75 -26.57 -13.81
CA THR A 26 -17.52 -25.54 -14.52
C THR A 26 -16.71 -24.96 -15.67
N ILE A 27 -17.36 -24.30 -16.63
CA ILE A 27 -16.69 -23.60 -17.73
C ILE A 27 -15.65 -22.61 -17.15
N LEU A 28 -15.98 -21.86 -16.09
CA LEU A 28 -15.03 -20.91 -15.50
C LEU A 28 -13.76 -21.61 -14.99
N GLU A 29 -13.92 -22.63 -14.15
CA GLU A 29 -12.79 -23.35 -13.55
C GLU A 29 -11.93 -24.03 -14.61
N ALA A 30 -12.56 -24.65 -15.60
CA ALA A 30 -11.88 -25.36 -16.68
C ALA A 30 -11.04 -24.41 -17.55
N LEU A 31 -11.58 -23.23 -17.88
CA LEU A 31 -10.88 -22.24 -18.68
C LEU A 31 -9.74 -21.56 -17.91
N VAL A 32 -9.93 -21.27 -16.63
CA VAL A 32 -8.89 -20.67 -15.77
C VAL A 32 -7.69 -21.60 -15.63
N LEU A 33 -7.89 -22.91 -15.52
CA LEU A 33 -6.79 -23.88 -15.49
C LEU A 33 -5.94 -23.89 -16.76
N GLU A 34 -6.56 -23.62 -17.91
CA GLU A 34 -5.88 -23.52 -19.21
C GLU A 34 -5.37 -22.11 -19.50
N GLY A 35 -5.35 -21.22 -18.49
CA GLY A 35 -4.85 -19.85 -18.63
C GLY A 35 -5.76 -18.92 -19.43
N ILE A 36 -7.03 -19.27 -19.62
CA ILE A 36 -8.03 -18.44 -20.30
C ILE A 36 -8.84 -17.69 -19.26
N GLU A 37 -8.64 -16.37 -19.22
CA GLU A 37 -9.33 -15.51 -18.27
C GLU A 37 -10.81 -15.30 -18.63
N VAL A 38 -11.66 -15.48 -17.63
CA VAL A 38 -13.08 -15.13 -17.67
C VAL A 38 -13.38 -14.31 -16.41
N PRO A 39 -13.79 -13.04 -16.55
CA PRO A 39 -13.88 -12.13 -15.41
C PRO A 39 -14.96 -12.55 -14.42
N SER A 40 -14.64 -12.50 -13.12
CA SER A 40 -15.59 -12.85 -12.06
C SER A 40 -15.23 -12.20 -10.73
N LEU A 41 -16.24 -11.68 -10.01
CA LEU A 41 -16.05 -11.07 -8.68
C LEU A 41 -16.68 -11.90 -7.55
N CYS A 42 -17.69 -12.72 -7.84
CA CYS A 42 -18.43 -13.49 -6.83
C CYS A 42 -18.03 -14.97 -6.77
N HIS A 43 -17.06 -15.41 -7.56
CA HIS A 43 -16.54 -16.77 -7.51
C HIS A 43 -15.45 -16.91 -6.44
N ASP A 44 -15.45 -18.04 -5.75
CA ASP A 44 -14.41 -18.49 -4.81
C ASP A 44 -14.30 -19.99 -5.01
N ILE A 45 -13.09 -20.49 -5.28
CA ILE A 45 -12.87 -21.91 -5.61
C ILE A 45 -13.09 -22.86 -4.43
N ARG A 46 -13.21 -22.30 -3.22
CA ARG A 46 -13.45 -23.05 -1.98
C ARG A 46 -14.94 -23.25 -1.71
N LEU A 47 -15.83 -22.55 -2.41
CA LEU A 47 -17.28 -22.73 -2.29
C LEU A 47 -17.74 -23.92 -3.13
N GLU A 48 -18.76 -24.64 -2.67
CA GLU A 48 -19.32 -25.76 -3.44
C GLU A 48 -19.96 -25.28 -4.74
N ARG A 49 -20.60 -24.11 -4.71
CA ARG A 49 -21.20 -23.47 -5.86
C ARG A 49 -21.03 -21.96 -5.81
N SER A 50 -20.69 -21.36 -6.94
CA SER A 50 -20.81 -19.91 -7.10
C SER A 50 -22.28 -19.48 -7.01
N ASN A 51 -22.55 -18.29 -6.48
CA ASN A 51 -23.90 -17.72 -6.55
C ASN A 51 -24.18 -17.02 -7.89
N GLY A 52 -23.15 -16.76 -8.71
CA GLY A 52 -23.28 -16.12 -10.02
C GLY A 52 -23.87 -14.71 -10.01
N ASN A 53 -23.88 -14.01 -8.86
CA ASN A 53 -24.55 -12.71 -8.69
C ASN A 53 -23.85 -11.56 -9.43
N CYS A 54 -22.51 -11.59 -9.57
CA CYS A 54 -21.79 -10.52 -10.25
C CYS A 54 -22.13 -10.44 -11.75
N GLY A 55 -22.39 -11.59 -12.40
CA GLY A 55 -22.73 -11.68 -13.82
C GLY A 55 -21.56 -11.50 -14.79
N LEU A 56 -20.35 -11.16 -14.36
CA LEU A 56 -19.22 -10.90 -15.28
C LEU A 56 -18.77 -12.12 -16.08
N CYS A 57 -18.92 -13.32 -15.50
CA CYS A 57 -18.50 -14.59 -16.09
C CYS A 57 -19.41 -15.08 -17.23
N VAL A 58 -20.30 -14.23 -17.76
CA VAL A 58 -21.15 -14.62 -18.89
C VAL A 58 -20.27 -14.86 -20.12
N VAL A 59 -20.55 -15.99 -20.77
CA VAL A 59 -19.91 -16.46 -22.01
C VAL A 59 -20.98 -16.95 -22.98
N GLU A 60 -20.64 -16.97 -24.25
CA GLU A 60 -21.49 -17.44 -25.34
C GLU A 60 -21.18 -18.92 -25.62
N VAL A 61 -22.19 -19.80 -25.67
CA VAL A 61 -22.02 -21.24 -25.95
C VAL A 61 -22.84 -21.67 -27.17
N GLY A 62 -22.18 -22.26 -28.17
CA GLY A 62 -22.76 -22.75 -29.42
C GLY A 62 -22.21 -22.04 -30.67
N ALA A 63 -22.16 -22.75 -31.81
CA ALA A 63 -21.54 -22.25 -33.05
C ALA A 63 -22.51 -21.40 -33.93
N GLU A 64 -23.75 -21.85 -34.13
CA GLU A 64 -24.70 -21.18 -35.05
C GLU A 64 -25.68 -20.24 -34.33
N ALA A 65 -26.08 -20.59 -33.11
CA ALA A 65 -27.01 -19.83 -32.27
C ALA A 65 -26.51 -19.79 -30.82
N PRO A 66 -25.49 -18.97 -30.51
CA PRO A 66 -24.87 -18.96 -29.19
C PRO A 66 -25.84 -18.50 -28.11
N ARG A 67 -25.92 -19.28 -27.03
CA ARG A 67 -26.67 -18.93 -25.81
C ARG A 67 -25.74 -18.31 -24.78
N ASP A 68 -26.22 -17.30 -24.06
CA ASP A 68 -25.49 -16.72 -22.94
C ASP A 68 -25.67 -17.60 -21.70
N VAL A 69 -24.56 -18.03 -21.11
CA VAL A 69 -24.54 -18.82 -19.87
C VAL A 69 -23.56 -18.22 -18.88
N LYS A 70 -23.80 -18.43 -17.58
CA LYS A 70 -22.82 -18.07 -16.55
C LYS A 70 -21.77 -19.17 -16.46
N ALA A 71 -20.52 -18.86 -16.80
CA ALA A 71 -19.45 -19.84 -16.83
C ALA A 71 -19.21 -20.50 -15.46
N CYS A 72 -19.38 -19.75 -14.36
CA CYS A 72 -19.17 -20.25 -12.99
C CYS A 72 -20.26 -21.20 -12.46
N LEU A 73 -21.33 -21.42 -13.22
CA LEU A 73 -22.46 -22.29 -12.85
C LEU A 73 -22.71 -23.41 -13.86
N THR A 74 -22.07 -23.33 -15.03
CA THR A 74 -22.33 -24.24 -16.14
C THR A 74 -21.23 -25.29 -16.18
N PRO A 75 -21.52 -26.58 -15.99
CA PRO A 75 -20.54 -27.64 -16.20
C PRO A 75 -20.00 -27.63 -17.63
N VAL A 76 -18.69 -27.83 -17.80
CA VAL A 76 -18.09 -28.01 -19.11
C VAL A 76 -18.40 -29.43 -19.62
N THR A 77 -18.71 -29.59 -20.91
CA THR A 77 -19.00 -30.91 -21.51
C THR A 77 -18.24 -31.10 -22.83
N PRO A 78 -17.97 -32.35 -23.24
CA PRO A 78 -17.27 -32.63 -24.49
C PRO A 78 -17.90 -31.94 -25.70
N GLY A 79 -17.06 -31.35 -26.56
CA GLY A 79 -17.49 -30.70 -27.81
C GLY A 79 -18.20 -29.34 -27.63
N MET A 80 -18.20 -28.75 -26.44
CA MET A 80 -18.69 -27.38 -26.28
C MET A 80 -17.90 -26.39 -27.13
N VAL A 81 -18.61 -25.45 -27.77
CA VAL A 81 -18.03 -24.28 -28.45
C VAL A 81 -18.32 -23.07 -27.58
N ILE A 82 -17.29 -22.41 -27.07
CA ILE A 82 -17.35 -21.34 -26.08
C ILE A 82 -16.68 -20.09 -26.67
N THR A 83 -17.35 -18.95 -26.59
CA THR A 83 -16.78 -17.65 -26.91
C THR A 83 -16.73 -16.83 -25.63
N THR A 84 -15.52 -16.44 -25.21
CA THR A 84 -15.28 -15.66 -23.98
C THR A 84 -15.09 -14.17 -24.26
N HIS A 85 -14.81 -13.82 -25.53
CA HIS A 85 -14.60 -12.45 -25.98
C HIS A 85 -15.33 -12.19 -27.31
N SER A 86 -16.29 -11.26 -27.26
CA SER A 86 -16.98 -10.72 -28.43
C SER A 86 -17.39 -9.26 -28.13
N PRO A 87 -17.62 -8.40 -29.15
CA PRO A 87 -18.07 -7.03 -28.93
C PRO A 87 -19.33 -6.95 -28.05
N ARG A 88 -20.22 -7.94 -28.16
CA ARG A 88 -21.43 -8.07 -27.35
C ARG A 88 -21.11 -8.33 -25.88
N LEU A 89 -20.20 -9.28 -25.60
CA LEU A 89 -19.77 -9.60 -24.23
C LEU A 89 -19.03 -8.43 -23.57
N VAL A 90 -18.20 -7.71 -24.33
CA VAL A 90 -17.48 -6.52 -23.84
C VAL A 90 -18.50 -5.47 -23.37
N GLU A 91 -19.50 -5.15 -24.20
CA GLU A 91 -20.53 -4.17 -23.84
C GLU A 91 -21.40 -4.65 -22.66
N TYR A 92 -21.78 -5.93 -22.65
CA TYR A 92 -22.53 -6.53 -21.53
C TYR A 92 -21.78 -6.37 -20.20
N ARG A 93 -20.48 -6.70 -20.17
CA ARG A 93 -19.67 -6.60 -18.95
C ARG A 93 -19.49 -5.16 -18.51
N LYS A 94 -19.28 -4.23 -19.45
CA LYS A 94 -19.20 -2.79 -19.17
C LYS A 94 -20.48 -2.28 -18.50
N VAL A 95 -21.65 -2.58 -19.07
CA VAL A 95 -22.95 -2.22 -18.48
C VAL A 95 -23.14 -2.89 -17.12
N ARG A 96 -22.73 -4.17 -16.97
CA ARG A 96 -22.87 -4.89 -15.71
C ARG A 96 -21.99 -4.29 -14.61
N LEU A 97 -20.77 -3.89 -14.93
CA LEU A 97 -19.87 -3.21 -13.99
C LEU A 97 -20.44 -1.85 -13.55
N GLN A 98 -21.00 -1.06 -14.49
CA GLN A 98 -21.69 0.19 -14.16
C GLN A 98 -22.86 -0.05 -13.19
N GLN A 99 -23.62 -1.14 -13.36
CA GLN A 99 -24.68 -1.53 -12.42
C GLN A 99 -24.14 -1.93 -11.05
N LEU A 100 -23.03 -2.66 -10.97
CA LEU A 100 -22.41 -3.02 -9.68
C LEU A 100 -21.86 -1.79 -8.94
N LEU A 101 -21.48 -0.75 -9.68
CA LEU A 101 -20.87 0.48 -9.16
C LEU A 101 -21.88 1.60 -8.87
N CYS A 102 -23.15 1.48 -9.27
CA CYS A 102 -24.12 2.58 -9.18
C CYS A 102 -24.33 3.10 -7.75
N ASP A 103 -24.32 2.21 -6.76
CA ASP A 103 -24.47 2.54 -5.34
C ASP A 103 -23.13 2.56 -4.59
N HIS A 104 -22.01 2.36 -5.29
CA HIS A 104 -20.69 2.40 -4.66
C HIS A 104 -20.42 3.83 -4.15
N ASN A 105 -20.39 4.00 -2.83
CA ASN A 105 -20.32 5.32 -2.17
C ASN A 105 -19.02 5.48 -1.37
N ALA A 106 -17.88 5.32 -2.04
CA ALA A 106 -16.56 5.42 -1.43
C ALA A 106 -15.58 6.13 -2.36
N ASP A 107 -14.54 6.72 -1.76
CA ASP A 107 -13.38 7.24 -2.48
C ASP A 107 -12.46 6.03 -2.78
N CYS A 108 -12.35 5.63 -4.06
CA CYS A 108 -11.43 4.56 -4.45
C CYS A 108 -9.98 4.96 -4.20
N VAL A 109 -9.66 6.20 -4.54
CA VAL A 109 -8.37 6.86 -4.32
C VAL A 109 -8.64 8.07 -3.43
N ALA A 110 -7.74 8.38 -2.50
CA ALA A 110 -7.94 9.52 -1.61
C ALA A 110 -7.90 10.85 -2.39
N PRO A 111 -8.76 11.85 -2.09
CA PRO A 111 -8.80 13.13 -2.82
C PRO A 111 -7.47 13.87 -2.88
N CYS A 112 -6.65 13.77 -1.83
CA CYS A 112 -5.32 14.38 -1.81
C CYS A 112 -4.37 13.79 -2.86
N VAL A 113 -4.57 12.53 -3.26
CA VAL A 113 -3.85 11.86 -4.36
C VAL A 113 -4.36 12.35 -5.71
N GLU A 114 -5.67 12.56 -5.86
CA GLU A 114 -6.27 13.09 -7.08
C GLU A 114 -5.85 14.54 -7.35
N THR A 115 -5.79 15.40 -6.32
CA THR A 115 -5.37 16.79 -6.47
C THR A 115 -3.85 16.96 -6.61
N CYS A 116 -3.06 15.95 -6.21
CA CYS A 116 -1.63 15.95 -6.45
C CYS A 116 -1.34 15.70 -7.93
N PRO A 117 -0.67 16.61 -8.68
CA PRO A 117 -0.42 16.43 -10.10
C PRO A 117 0.41 15.19 -10.44
N ALA A 118 1.26 14.74 -9.52
CA ALA A 118 2.04 13.51 -9.68
C ALA A 118 1.30 12.25 -9.20
N ASN A 119 0.11 12.41 -8.59
CA ASN A 119 -0.71 11.36 -8.00
C ASN A 119 0.06 10.46 -7.01
N ILE A 120 0.89 11.07 -6.16
CA ILE A 120 1.63 10.37 -5.09
C ILE A 120 0.63 9.73 -4.13
N ASP A 121 0.85 8.48 -3.71
CA ASP A 121 -0.01 7.77 -2.75
C ASP A 121 0.17 8.31 -1.32
N ILE A 122 -0.46 9.45 -1.07
CA ILE A 122 -0.33 10.25 0.14
C ILE A 122 -0.82 9.51 1.38
N GLN A 123 -1.96 8.83 1.28
CA GLN A 123 -2.52 8.09 2.41
C GLN A 123 -1.54 7.02 2.90
N THR A 124 -0.90 6.30 1.98
CA THR A 124 0.03 5.22 2.32
C THR A 124 1.30 5.76 2.98
N TYR A 125 1.97 6.77 2.42
CA TYR A 125 3.19 7.28 3.06
C TYR A 125 2.91 7.99 4.38
N LEU A 126 1.75 8.65 4.55
CA LEU A 126 1.38 9.21 5.86
C LEU A 126 1.19 8.10 6.90
N SER A 127 0.58 6.97 6.53
CA SER A 127 0.49 5.82 7.44
C SER A 127 1.89 5.33 7.83
N HIS A 128 2.81 5.21 6.88
CA HIS A 128 4.18 4.80 7.17
C HIS A 128 4.91 5.76 8.09
N VAL A 129 4.79 7.08 7.89
CA VAL A 129 5.39 8.05 8.80
C VAL A 129 4.77 7.94 10.19
N ALA A 130 3.45 7.85 10.33
CA ALA A 130 2.80 7.68 11.64
C ALA A 130 3.35 6.44 12.39
N ASP A 131 3.55 5.34 11.67
CA ASP A 131 4.07 4.07 12.19
C ASP A 131 5.59 4.07 12.42
N GLY A 132 6.32 5.16 12.13
CA GLY A 132 7.78 5.25 12.25
C GLY A 132 8.56 4.58 11.12
N ASN A 133 7.88 4.07 10.08
CA ASN A 133 8.50 3.40 8.95
C ASN A 133 8.89 4.39 7.84
N PHE A 134 9.85 5.28 8.12
CA PHE A 134 10.24 6.34 7.19
C PHE A 134 10.82 5.81 5.88
N ARG A 135 11.51 4.66 5.93
CA ARG A 135 12.04 3.99 4.75
C ARG A 135 10.94 3.61 3.75
N ALA A 136 9.87 2.93 4.21
CA ALA A 136 8.74 2.62 3.34
C ALA A 136 7.99 3.87 2.87
N ALA A 137 7.88 4.91 3.70
CA ALA A 137 7.30 6.18 3.29
C ALA A 137 8.05 6.80 2.10
N VAL A 138 9.38 6.80 2.15
CA VAL A 138 10.24 7.33 1.09
C VAL A 138 10.11 6.52 -0.20
N HIS A 139 10.02 5.20 -0.12
CA HIS A 139 9.77 4.35 -1.30
C HIS A 139 8.48 4.81 -2.02
N VAL A 140 7.38 4.93 -1.27
CA VAL A 140 6.07 5.34 -1.80
C VAL A 140 6.11 6.75 -2.41
N ILE A 141 6.85 7.68 -1.81
CA ILE A 141 7.00 9.03 -2.36
C ILE A 141 7.81 8.98 -3.67
N LYS A 142 8.93 8.27 -3.68
CA LYS A 142 9.86 8.18 -4.82
C LYS A 142 9.33 7.35 -6.00
N ASP A 143 8.28 6.55 -5.81
CA ASP A 143 7.54 5.89 -6.90
C ASP A 143 6.97 6.91 -7.92
N ARG A 144 6.66 8.13 -7.45
CA ARG A 144 6.02 9.17 -8.27
C ARG A 144 6.70 10.54 -8.22
N ASN A 145 7.69 10.73 -7.34
CA ASN A 145 8.44 11.97 -7.24
C ASN A 145 9.93 11.74 -6.94
N PRO A 146 10.85 11.96 -7.90
CA PRO A 146 12.29 11.83 -7.67
C PRO A 146 12.90 13.01 -6.90
N PHE A 147 12.11 14.05 -6.65
CA PHE A 147 12.52 15.26 -5.93
C PHE A 147 11.67 15.52 -4.67
N PRO A 148 11.58 14.57 -3.73
CA PRO A 148 10.77 14.73 -2.53
C PRO A 148 11.22 15.89 -1.63
N SER A 149 12.54 16.10 -1.49
CA SER A 149 13.13 17.15 -0.66
C SER A 149 12.94 18.54 -1.28
N VAL A 150 13.14 18.69 -2.60
CA VAL A 150 12.80 19.93 -3.32
C VAL A 150 11.31 20.21 -3.24
N CYS A 151 10.45 19.23 -3.56
CA CYS A 151 9.00 19.41 -3.49
C CYS A 151 8.50 19.68 -2.06
N GLY A 152 9.25 19.27 -1.03
CA GLY A 152 8.99 19.61 0.38
C GLY A 152 9.25 21.08 0.73
N ARG A 153 9.92 21.83 -0.15
CA ARG A 153 10.28 23.24 0.05
C ARG A 153 9.52 24.21 -0.86
N VAL A 154 9.15 23.75 -2.06
CA VAL A 154 8.68 24.68 -3.12
C VAL A 154 7.30 24.35 -3.70
N CYS A 155 6.70 23.23 -3.32
CA CYS A 155 5.37 22.85 -3.80
C CYS A 155 4.29 23.76 -3.19
N PRO A 156 3.20 24.08 -3.90
CA PRO A 156 2.08 24.85 -3.33
C PRO A 156 1.03 23.99 -2.61
N HIS A 157 1.32 22.71 -2.40
CA HIS A 157 0.52 21.75 -1.61
C HIS A 157 -0.94 21.57 -2.10
N PRO A 158 -1.19 21.35 -3.41
CA PRO A 158 -2.55 21.12 -3.91
C PRO A 158 -3.20 19.87 -3.30
N CYS A 159 -2.39 18.94 -2.80
CA CYS A 159 -2.84 17.77 -2.01
C CYS A 159 -3.63 18.14 -0.74
N GLU A 160 -3.49 19.36 -0.21
CA GLU A 160 -4.13 19.80 1.03
C GLU A 160 -5.50 20.46 0.78
N SER A 161 -5.81 20.88 -0.46
CA SER A 161 -7.02 21.66 -0.76
C SER A 161 -8.32 20.88 -0.57
N GLU A 162 -8.33 19.60 -0.95
CA GLU A 162 -9.49 18.70 -0.81
C GLU A 162 -9.30 17.68 0.34
N CYS A 163 -8.42 17.99 1.30
CA CYS A 163 -8.22 17.13 2.46
C CYS A 163 -9.51 17.04 3.30
N ARG A 164 -10.06 15.84 3.48
CA ARG A 164 -11.31 15.64 4.25
C ARG A 164 -11.21 16.07 5.71
N ARG A 165 -10.00 16.17 6.26
CA ARG A 165 -9.75 16.66 7.62
C ARG A 165 -10.25 18.10 7.82
N SER A 166 -10.33 18.90 6.76
CA SER A 166 -10.90 20.26 6.78
C SER A 166 -12.38 20.31 7.19
N LEU A 167 -13.09 19.17 7.18
CA LEU A 167 -14.47 19.06 7.72
C LEU A 167 -14.51 18.87 9.24
N VAL A 168 -13.36 18.58 9.87
CA VAL A 168 -13.19 18.39 11.33
C VAL A 168 -12.47 19.60 11.93
N ASP A 169 -11.29 19.92 11.40
CA ASP A 169 -10.43 21.04 11.80
C ASP A 169 -9.64 21.60 10.60
N GLU A 170 -8.32 21.49 10.60
CA GLU A 170 -7.43 21.97 9.53
C GLU A 170 -6.89 20.79 8.70
N PRO A 171 -6.58 20.98 7.41
CA PRO A 171 -5.99 19.93 6.59
C PRO A 171 -4.72 19.36 7.23
N VAL A 172 -4.42 18.10 6.91
CA VAL A 172 -3.12 17.51 7.27
C VAL A 172 -2.02 18.31 6.57
N ALA A 173 -0.93 18.62 7.26
CA ALA A 173 0.26 19.25 6.70
C ALA A 173 1.09 18.22 5.89
N ILE A 174 0.45 17.71 4.84
CA ILE A 174 0.93 16.63 3.96
C ILE A 174 2.34 16.96 3.45
N ASN A 175 2.57 18.20 3.03
CA ASN A 175 3.88 18.57 2.51
C ASN A 175 4.97 18.55 3.58
N TYR A 176 4.68 19.02 4.79
CA TYR A 176 5.66 19.09 5.88
C TYR A 176 6.09 17.68 6.30
N VAL A 177 5.14 16.74 6.35
CA VAL A 177 5.44 15.32 6.59
C VAL A 177 6.28 14.71 5.47
N LYS A 178 5.98 15.02 4.21
CA LYS A 178 6.79 14.57 3.06
C LYS A 178 8.21 15.13 3.13
N ARG A 179 8.38 16.41 3.49
CA ARG A 179 9.70 17.04 3.66
C ARG A 179 10.49 16.33 4.75
N PHE A 180 9.88 16.08 5.90
CA PHE A 180 10.53 15.33 6.99
C PHE A 180 11.06 13.98 6.50
N ALA A 181 10.20 13.16 5.86
CA ALA A 181 10.61 11.85 5.37
C ALA A 181 11.73 11.92 4.31
N ALA A 182 11.68 12.92 3.43
CA ALA A 182 12.70 13.14 2.40
C ALA A 182 14.05 13.55 3.00
N ASP A 183 14.03 14.50 3.94
CA ASP A 183 15.24 15.00 4.59
C ASP A 183 15.84 13.91 5.51
N TRP A 184 15.00 13.08 6.15
CA TRP A 184 15.45 11.90 6.90
C TRP A 184 16.21 10.90 6.01
N ASP A 185 15.71 10.61 4.80
CA ASP A 185 16.38 9.72 3.83
C ASP A 185 17.71 10.30 3.35
N MET A 186 17.75 11.59 3.03
CA MET A 186 18.97 12.28 2.59
C MET A 186 20.03 12.37 3.71
N ALA A 187 19.62 12.31 4.97
CA ALA A 187 20.53 12.30 6.12
C ALA A 187 21.13 10.92 6.42
N GLN A 188 20.63 9.84 5.81
CA GLN A 188 21.21 8.51 5.96
C GLN A 188 22.53 8.39 5.20
N ASP A 189 23.43 7.51 5.67
CA ASP A 189 24.70 7.21 4.98
C ASP A 189 24.50 6.69 3.54
N SER A 190 23.35 6.08 3.28
CA SER A 190 22.98 5.56 1.97
C SER A 190 21.49 5.82 1.73
N PRO A 191 21.15 6.98 1.15
CA PRO A 191 19.79 7.30 0.77
C PRO A 191 19.21 6.24 -0.17
N TRP A 192 17.91 6.01 -0.11
CA TRP A 192 17.31 4.94 -0.89
C TRP A 192 17.38 5.21 -2.39
N LEU A 193 17.79 4.17 -3.13
CA LEU A 193 17.82 4.11 -4.58
C LEU A 193 16.84 3.06 -5.09
N PRO A 194 16.07 3.35 -6.15
CA PRO A 194 15.25 2.36 -6.82
C PRO A 194 16.12 1.29 -7.49
N ARG A 195 15.61 0.07 -7.59
CA ARG A 195 16.24 -1.00 -8.38
C ARG A 195 16.10 -0.67 -9.86
N VAL A 196 17.23 -0.69 -10.56
CA VAL A 196 17.28 -0.56 -12.02
C VAL A 196 17.03 -1.93 -12.63
N GLU A 197 16.13 -2.00 -13.61
CA GLU A 197 15.86 -3.21 -14.38
C GLU A 197 17.02 -3.54 -15.35
N GLU A 198 17.03 -4.76 -15.87
CA GLU A 198 18.11 -5.23 -16.76
C GLU A 198 18.29 -4.32 -17.98
N PRO A 199 19.54 -4.12 -18.46
CA PRO A 199 19.81 -3.24 -19.60
C PRO A 199 19.02 -3.63 -20.86
N THR A 200 18.15 -2.73 -21.29
CA THR A 200 17.31 -2.91 -22.50
C THR A 200 18.08 -2.75 -23.81
N GLY A 201 19.30 -2.19 -23.75
CA GLY A 201 20.08 -1.80 -24.92
C GLY A 201 19.58 -0.55 -25.66
N LYS A 202 18.49 0.08 -25.17
CA LYS A 202 17.90 1.29 -25.75
C LYS A 202 18.57 2.55 -25.24
N ARG A 203 18.74 3.54 -26.10
CA ARG A 203 19.37 4.83 -25.81
C ARG A 203 18.36 5.96 -25.90
N ILE A 204 18.22 6.75 -24.84
CA ILE A 204 17.27 7.85 -24.73
C ILE A 204 18.02 9.18 -24.54
N ALA A 205 17.74 10.15 -25.39
CA ALA A 205 18.23 11.52 -25.24
C ALA A 205 17.18 12.38 -24.54
N VAL A 206 17.57 13.11 -23.50
CA VAL A 206 16.72 14.09 -22.82
C VAL A 206 17.34 15.47 -22.99
N VAL A 207 16.58 16.43 -23.52
CA VAL A 207 17.05 17.80 -23.71
C VAL A 207 16.44 18.71 -22.64
N GLY A 208 17.29 19.19 -21.73
CA GLY A 208 16.95 20.01 -20.58
C GLY A 208 17.02 19.23 -19.27
N ALA A 209 17.85 19.69 -18.32
CA ALA A 209 17.99 19.11 -16.98
C ALA A 209 17.14 19.86 -15.94
N GLY A 210 15.93 20.27 -16.32
CA GLY A 210 14.91 20.77 -15.39
C GLY A 210 14.16 19.63 -14.68
N PRO A 211 13.16 19.94 -13.82
CA PRO A 211 12.41 18.92 -13.08
C PRO A 211 11.76 17.87 -13.99
N SER A 212 11.22 18.28 -15.14
CA SER A 212 10.59 17.37 -16.10
C SER A 212 11.59 16.45 -16.78
N GLY A 213 12.68 16.99 -17.32
CA GLY A 213 13.72 16.19 -18.00
C GLY A 213 14.45 15.25 -17.05
N LEU A 214 14.83 15.71 -15.86
CA LEU A 214 15.47 14.85 -14.86
C LEU A 214 14.53 13.77 -14.34
N SER A 215 13.22 14.06 -14.19
CA SER A 215 12.24 13.03 -13.84
C SER A 215 12.10 11.99 -14.94
N ALA A 216 12.02 12.41 -16.21
CA ALA A 216 12.00 11.46 -17.32
C ALA A 216 13.26 10.59 -17.34
N ALA A 217 14.43 11.19 -17.11
CA ALA A 217 15.69 10.46 -17.04
C ALA A 217 15.74 9.46 -15.89
N TYR A 218 15.25 9.83 -14.70
CA TYR A 218 15.15 8.95 -13.54
C TYR A 218 14.31 7.69 -13.85
N TYR A 219 13.09 7.85 -14.36
CA TYR A 219 12.21 6.70 -14.64
C TYR A 219 12.68 5.87 -15.84
N SER A 220 13.22 6.50 -16.90
CA SER A 220 13.80 5.76 -18.03
C SER A 220 15.06 4.98 -17.65
N ALA A 221 15.87 5.49 -16.71
CA ALA A 221 17.01 4.75 -16.19
C ALA A 221 16.57 3.55 -15.34
N ILE A 222 15.54 3.70 -14.50
CA ILE A 222 14.94 2.59 -13.73
C ILE A 222 14.43 1.49 -14.66
N ALA A 223 13.84 1.83 -15.81
CA ALA A 223 13.41 0.88 -16.82
C ALA A 223 14.57 0.18 -17.57
N GLY A 224 15.83 0.44 -17.21
CA GLY A 224 17.01 -0.20 -17.80
C GLY A 224 17.45 0.43 -19.12
N HIS A 225 17.02 1.65 -19.45
CA HIS A 225 17.50 2.37 -20.64
C HIS A 225 18.77 3.17 -20.36
N ALA A 226 19.65 3.29 -21.36
CA ALA A 226 20.80 4.17 -21.29
C ALA A 226 20.36 5.62 -21.59
N VAL A 227 20.43 6.50 -20.59
CA VAL A 227 19.92 7.87 -20.70
C VAL A 227 21.05 8.90 -20.73
N THR A 228 20.99 9.83 -21.68
CA THR A 228 21.86 11.02 -21.74
C THR A 228 21.01 12.29 -21.68
N VAL A 229 21.25 13.12 -20.67
CA VAL A 229 20.63 14.43 -20.48
C VAL A 229 21.57 15.52 -20.99
N PHE A 230 21.08 16.37 -21.88
CA PHE A 230 21.80 17.52 -22.41
C PHE A 230 21.28 18.82 -21.76
N GLU A 231 22.15 19.56 -21.09
CA GLU A 231 21.82 20.79 -20.38
C GLU A 231 22.57 21.98 -20.98
N LYS A 232 21.86 23.09 -21.21
CA LYS A 232 22.42 24.33 -21.75
C LYS A 232 23.28 25.08 -20.72
N GLN A 233 22.86 25.07 -19.47
CA GLN A 233 23.52 25.78 -18.37
C GLN A 233 24.73 25.00 -17.84
N ASP A 234 25.49 25.64 -16.95
CA ASP A 234 26.70 25.09 -16.35
C ASP A 234 26.40 23.96 -15.36
N HIS A 235 25.21 23.96 -14.76
CA HIS A 235 24.75 22.96 -13.79
C HIS A 235 23.31 22.54 -14.06
N ALA A 236 22.98 21.28 -13.75
CA ALA A 236 21.64 20.73 -13.83
C ALA A 236 20.68 21.29 -12.76
N GLY A 237 19.38 21.21 -13.00
CA GLY A 237 18.33 21.64 -12.06
C GLY A 237 17.34 22.65 -12.65
N GLY A 238 17.61 23.19 -13.84
CA GLY A 238 16.73 24.12 -14.56
C GLY A 238 16.23 25.27 -13.67
N MET A 239 14.94 25.59 -13.74
CA MET A 239 14.35 26.67 -12.93
C MET A 239 14.40 26.43 -11.41
N MET A 240 14.55 25.18 -10.94
CA MET A 240 14.76 24.93 -9.51
C MET A 240 16.11 25.49 -9.04
N ARG A 241 17.14 25.42 -9.89
CA ARG A 241 18.44 26.03 -9.60
C ARG A 241 18.42 27.53 -9.85
N TYR A 242 17.98 27.95 -11.03
CA TYR A 242 18.23 29.31 -11.52
C TYR A 242 17.08 30.29 -11.26
N GLY A 243 15.90 29.80 -10.88
CA GLY A 243 14.71 30.61 -10.63
C GLY A 243 14.27 30.66 -9.16
N ILE A 244 14.63 29.68 -8.34
CA ILE A 244 14.26 29.64 -6.92
C ILE A 244 15.45 30.10 -6.05
N PRO A 245 15.29 31.05 -5.11
CA PRO A 245 16.38 31.54 -4.27
C PRO A 245 16.98 30.50 -3.29
N GLU A 246 18.22 30.73 -2.85
CA GLU A 246 18.96 29.85 -1.91
C GLU A 246 18.24 29.65 -0.57
N TYR A 247 17.65 30.71 0.01
CA TYR A 247 17.00 30.66 1.31
C TYR A 247 15.74 29.79 1.34
N ARG A 248 15.20 29.46 0.16
CA ARG A 248 13.99 28.66 -0.04
C ARG A 248 14.32 27.27 -0.57
N LEU A 249 15.27 27.17 -1.50
CA LEU A 249 15.78 25.91 -2.00
C LEU A 249 17.31 25.95 -2.06
N PRO A 250 17.99 25.42 -1.02
CA PRO A 250 19.44 25.31 -1.00
C PRO A 250 19.95 24.50 -2.18
N LYS A 251 21.00 24.98 -2.87
CA LYS A 251 21.51 24.26 -4.06
C LYS A 251 22.18 22.96 -3.69
N ALA A 252 22.80 22.88 -2.51
CA ALA A 252 23.37 21.64 -2.01
C ALA A 252 22.31 20.53 -1.91
N THR A 253 21.11 20.83 -1.41
CA THR A 253 19.99 19.87 -1.34
C THR A 253 19.54 19.44 -2.74
N LEU A 254 19.42 20.38 -3.68
CA LEU A 254 19.10 20.05 -5.07
C LEU A 254 20.19 19.18 -5.72
N ASP A 255 21.46 19.46 -5.44
CA ASP A 255 22.61 18.70 -5.94
C ASP A 255 22.62 17.26 -5.40
N GLN A 256 22.20 17.04 -4.15
CA GLN A 256 22.03 15.70 -3.59
C GLN A 256 20.99 14.87 -4.36
N GLU A 257 19.80 15.42 -4.60
CA GLU A 257 18.75 14.70 -5.36
C GLU A 257 19.13 14.48 -6.83
N ILE A 258 19.85 15.43 -7.46
CA ILE A 258 20.41 15.21 -8.80
C ILE A 258 21.48 14.11 -8.77
N GLY A 259 22.30 14.05 -7.73
CA GLY A 259 23.30 13.00 -7.53
C GLY A 259 22.69 11.62 -7.45
N VAL A 260 21.54 11.47 -6.80
CA VAL A 260 20.74 10.23 -6.79
C VAL A 260 20.40 9.81 -8.22
N ILE A 261 19.93 10.73 -9.07
CA ILE A 261 19.61 10.43 -10.49
C ILE A 261 20.87 9.99 -11.26
N GLN A 262 22.00 10.66 -11.03
CA GLN A 262 23.28 10.29 -11.67
C GLN A 262 23.77 8.91 -11.22
N SER A 263 23.53 8.53 -9.96
CA SER A 263 23.92 7.21 -9.42
C SER A 263 23.18 6.04 -10.08
N LEU A 264 22.04 6.31 -10.74
CA LEU A 264 21.32 5.33 -11.57
C LEU A 264 21.97 5.13 -12.96
N GLY A 265 23.10 5.78 -13.24
CA GLY A 265 23.81 5.69 -14.51
C GLY A 265 23.39 6.75 -15.55
N VAL A 266 22.55 7.72 -15.17
CA VAL A 266 22.17 8.84 -16.04
C VAL A 266 23.37 9.74 -16.31
N GLN A 267 23.71 9.94 -17.58
CA GLN A 267 24.77 10.86 -17.97
C GLN A 267 24.21 12.26 -18.17
N ILE A 268 24.77 13.26 -17.48
CA ILE A 268 24.38 14.66 -17.64
C ILE A 268 25.52 15.43 -18.30
N VAL A 269 25.28 15.99 -19.48
CA VAL A 269 26.24 16.75 -20.27
C VAL A 269 25.82 18.22 -20.28
N THR A 270 26.55 19.05 -19.53
CA THR A 270 26.28 20.49 -19.40
C THR A 270 26.94 21.32 -20.51
N GLY A 271 26.54 22.59 -20.64
CA GLY A 271 27.04 23.49 -21.69
C GLY A 271 26.64 23.11 -23.12
N LYS A 272 25.62 22.27 -23.31
CA LYS A 272 25.13 21.81 -24.62
C LYS A 272 23.73 22.32 -24.88
N ALA A 273 23.62 23.36 -25.69
CA ALA A 273 22.34 23.92 -26.11
C ALA A 273 21.86 23.35 -27.46
N LEU A 274 20.58 22.97 -27.50
CA LEU A 274 19.88 22.64 -28.74
C LEU A 274 19.80 23.87 -29.66
N GLY A 275 19.96 23.67 -30.97
CA GLY A 275 20.02 24.73 -31.98
C GLY A 275 21.35 25.47 -32.08
N THR A 276 22.36 25.10 -31.27
CA THR A 276 23.72 25.67 -31.34
C THR A 276 24.79 24.60 -31.31
N HIS A 277 24.79 23.76 -30.28
CA HIS A 277 25.77 22.68 -30.08
C HIS A 277 25.20 21.32 -30.49
N LEU A 278 23.88 21.18 -30.43
CA LEU A 278 23.13 19.97 -30.75
C LEU A 278 22.08 20.32 -31.81
N ASN A 279 21.78 19.35 -32.66
CA ASN A 279 20.71 19.40 -33.64
C ASN A 279 19.68 18.28 -33.33
N LEU A 280 18.39 18.56 -33.47
CA LEU A 280 17.32 17.65 -33.12
C LEU A 280 17.22 16.46 -34.09
N GLU A 281 17.46 16.67 -35.39
CA GLU A 281 17.52 15.57 -36.38
C GLU A 281 18.66 14.59 -36.06
N ASP A 282 19.82 15.10 -35.64
CA ASP A 282 20.95 14.25 -35.23
C ASP A 282 20.59 13.41 -34.00
N LEU A 283 20.00 14.03 -32.97
CA LEU A 283 19.55 13.31 -31.77
C LEU A 283 18.48 12.26 -32.12
N LYS A 284 17.52 12.61 -32.99
CA LYS A 284 16.46 11.70 -33.46
C LYS A 284 17.02 10.48 -34.18
N ARG A 285 18.11 10.64 -34.94
CA ARG A 285 18.78 9.57 -35.68
C ARG A 285 19.64 8.71 -34.75
N ASP A 286 20.35 9.34 -33.83
CA ASP A 286 21.41 8.70 -33.05
C ASP A 286 20.89 8.04 -31.77
N PHE A 287 19.67 8.34 -31.32
CA PHE A 287 18.99 7.76 -30.16
C PHE A 287 17.69 7.05 -30.57
N ASP A 288 17.27 6.05 -29.79
CA ASP A 288 16.01 5.33 -30.04
C ASP A 288 14.79 6.23 -29.76
N SER A 289 14.92 7.19 -28.83
CA SER A 289 13.90 8.19 -28.54
C SER A 289 14.52 9.47 -27.98
N VAL A 290 13.85 10.60 -28.20
CA VAL A 290 14.23 11.93 -27.70
C VAL A 290 13.10 12.54 -26.88
N TYR A 291 13.43 13.08 -25.72
CA TYR A 291 12.51 13.84 -24.87
C TYR A 291 12.91 15.32 -24.80
N LEU A 292 12.01 16.22 -25.19
CA LEU A 292 12.19 17.66 -25.13
C LEU A 292 11.58 18.21 -23.83
N ALA A 293 12.44 18.67 -22.92
CA ALA A 293 12.11 19.28 -21.64
C ALA A 293 12.80 20.64 -21.47
N ILE A 294 12.78 21.45 -22.53
CA ILE A 294 13.55 22.70 -22.64
C ILE A 294 13.06 23.81 -21.71
N GLY A 295 11.82 23.73 -21.21
CA GLY A 295 11.21 24.68 -20.28
C GLY A 295 10.94 26.08 -20.86
N SER A 296 10.46 26.99 -20.01
CA SER A 296 10.02 28.34 -20.39
C SER A 296 10.98 29.43 -19.91
N TRP A 297 12.13 29.56 -20.58
CA TRP A 297 13.21 30.45 -20.15
C TRP A 297 13.10 31.91 -20.58
N ARG A 298 12.16 32.24 -21.48
CA ARG A 298 12.03 33.61 -22.00
C ARG A 298 11.16 34.43 -21.06
N ALA A 299 11.74 35.44 -20.42
CA ALA A 299 10.97 36.36 -19.60
C ALA A 299 10.08 37.26 -20.49
N THR A 300 8.86 37.54 -20.03
CA THR A 300 7.92 38.42 -20.74
C THR A 300 8.25 39.90 -20.46
N PRO A 301 8.58 40.72 -21.48
CA PRO A 301 8.79 42.15 -21.32
C PRO A 301 7.52 42.87 -20.86
N LEU A 302 7.65 44.00 -20.16
CA LEU A 302 6.50 44.78 -19.67
C LEU A 302 5.65 45.33 -20.82
N GLY A 303 6.26 45.62 -21.97
CA GLY A 303 5.56 46.14 -23.15
C GLY A 303 5.13 47.60 -22.99
N ILE A 304 5.89 48.37 -22.20
CA ILE A 304 5.67 49.80 -21.95
C ILE A 304 6.91 50.60 -22.35
N ASP A 305 6.73 51.88 -22.66
CA ASP A 305 7.85 52.76 -22.98
C ASP A 305 8.86 52.81 -21.83
N GLY A 306 10.15 52.64 -22.15
CA GLY A 306 11.24 52.61 -21.16
C GLY A 306 11.54 51.25 -20.52
N ASP A 307 10.88 50.16 -20.93
CA ASP A 307 11.11 48.81 -20.40
C ASP A 307 12.46 48.15 -20.77
N ARG A 308 13.32 48.88 -21.49
CA ARG A 308 14.68 48.48 -21.88
C ARG A 308 15.78 49.42 -21.37
N LEU A 309 15.44 50.36 -20.48
CA LEU A 309 16.43 51.25 -19.86
C LEU A 309 17.42 50.44 -19.01
N GLU A 310 18.61 51.00 -18.80
CA GLU A 310 19.57 50.41 -17.87
C GLU A 310 18.95 50.33 -16.45
N HIS A 311 19.24 49.30 -15.66
CA HIS A 311 18.59 49.03 -14.37
C HIS A 311 17.07 48.74 -14.43
N VAL A 312 16.53 48.47 -15.62
CA VAL A 312 15.24 47.78 -15.77
C VAL A 312 15.53 46.32 -16.14
N GLU A 313 15.29 45.41 -15.20
CA GLU A 313 15.57 43.98 -15.35
C GLU A 313 14.27 43.16 -15.40
N LEU A 314 14.34 41.94 -15.94
CA LEU A 314 13.22 41.00 -15.89
C LEU A 314 13.45 39.99 -14.76
N GLY A 315 12.38 39.59 -14.06
CA GLY A 315 12.49 38.87 -12.79
C GLY A 315 13.32 37.58 -12.84
N ILE A 316 13.12 36.74 -13.84
CA ILE A 316 13.89 35.49 -13.99
C ILE A 316 15.36 35.77 -14.30
N ASP A 317 15.62 36.76 -15.15
CA ASP A 317 16.98 37.14 -15.50
C ASP A 317 17.69 37.70 -14.26
N TYR A 318 17.00 38.52 -13.46
CA TYR A 318 17.48 39.01 -12.18
C TYR A 318 17.86 37.86 -11.22
N LEU A 319 16.94 36.93 -10.95
CA LEU A 319 17.18 35.79 -10.06
C LEU A 319 18.31 34.89 -10.58
N ARG A 320 18.37 34.66 -11.90
CA ARG A 320 19.46 33.90 -12.53
C ARG A 320 20.80 34.61 -12.37
N HIS A 321 20.86 35.93 -12.57
CA HIS A 321 22.09 36.70 -12.37
C HIS A 321 22.57 36.66 -10.93
N ILE A 322 21.67 36.77 -9.96
CA ILE A 322 21.99 36.63 -8.53
C ILE A 322 22.55 35.23 -8.23
N THR A 323 21.90 34.19 -8.76
CA THR A 323 22.33 32.79 -8.60
C THR A 323 23.72 32.56 -9.22
N LYS A 324 24.03 33.21 -10.35
CA LYS A 324 25.36 33.18 -10.99
C LYS A 324 26.40 34.08 -10.30
N GLY A 325 26.10 34.65 -9.14
CA GLY A 325 27.05 35.45 -8.36
C GLY A 325 27.25 36.88 -8.85
N SER A 326 26.29 37.45 -9.60
CA SER A 326 26.38 38.84 -10.06
C SER A 326 26.54 39.84 -8.91
N THR A 327 27.62 40.63 -8.95
CA THR A 327 27.94 41.69 -7.99
C THR A 327 27.43 43.08 -8.41
N ARG A 328 26.61 43.15 -9.47
CA ARG A 328 26.07 44.42 -9.98
C ARG A 328 25.31 45.17 -8.87
N SER A 329 25.67 46.43 -8.63
CA SER A 329 24.91 47.30 -7.73
C SER A 329 23.54 47.60 -8.31
N ARG A 330 22.51 47.57 -7.47
CA ARG A 330 21.10 47.76 -7.86
C ARG A 330 20.44 48.90 -7.08
N GLY A 331 21.23 49.66 -6.33
CA GLY A 331 20.77 50.75 -5.48
C GLY A 331 20.06 50.28 -4.21
N ASP A 332 19.54 51.26 -3.48
CA ASP A 332 18.85 51.07 -2.20
C ASP A 332 17.34 50.93 -2.37
N ASN A 333 16.77 51.49 -3.45
CA ASN A 333 15.32 51.56 -3.71
C ASN A 333 14.95 50.69 -4.92
N ILE A 334 14.27 49.56 -4.69
CA ILE A 334 13.90 48.61 -5.75
C ILE A 334 12.38 48.49 -5.88
N VAL A 335 11.88 48.55 -7.10
CA VAL A 335 10.46 48.34 -7.41
C VAL A 335 10.29 47.09 -8.26
N VAL A 336 9.45 46.15 -7.81
CA VAL A 336 9.13 44.91 -8.53
C VAL A 336 7.68 44.96 -9.01
N ILE A 337 7.47 44.68 -10.30
CA ILE A 337 6.14 44.69 -10.92
C ILE A 337 5.70 43.25 -11.14
N GLY A 338 4.62 42.82 -10.48
CA GLY A 338 4.11 41.46 -10.60
C GLY A 338 3.36 41.00 -9.36
N GLY A 339 2.78 39.81 -9.40
CA GLY A 339 2.06 39.24 -8.25
C GLY A 339 2.20 37.73 -8.07
N GLY A 340 2.99 37.05 -8.90
CA GLY A 340 3.27 35.62 -8.77
C GLY A 340 4.50 35.34 -7.90
N ASN A 341 4.79 34.05 -7.66
CA ASN A 341 5.91 33.62 -6.81
C ASN A 341 7.26 34.22 -7.24
N THR A 342 7.52 34.35 -8.55
CA THR A 342 8.74 35.03 -9.05
C THR A 342 8.86 36.48 -8.55
N ALA A 343 7.75 37.22 -8.45
CA ALA A 343 7.78 38.58 -7.93
C ALA A 343 8.11 38.60 -6.43
N ILE A 344 7.57 37.66 -5.66
CA ILE A 344 7.88 37.47 -4.23
C ILE A 344 9.35 37.10 -4.03
N ASP A 345 9.86 36.15 -4.80
CA ASP A 345 11.27 35.75 -4.77
C ASP A 345 12.19 36.94 -5.12
N CYS A 346 11.80 37.79 -6.09
CA CYS A 346 12.56 38.99 -6.44
C CYS A 346 12.65 40.00 -5.27
N VAL A 347 11.52 40.33 -4.62
CA VAL A 347 11.51 41.31 -3.52
C VAL A 347 12.25 40.81 -2.29
N ARG A 348 12.07 39.54 -1.92
CA ARG A 348 12.76 38.93 -0.77
C ARG A 348 14.26 38.76 -1.02
N THR A 349 14.65 38.49 -2.26
CA THR A 349 16.07 38.46 -2.67
C THR A 349 16.69 39.85 -2.67
N ALA A 350 15.95 40.89 -3.08
CA ALA A 350 16.41 42.27 -3.04
C ALA A 350 16.76 42.73 -1.62
N LEU A 351 15.90 42.45 -0.64
CA LEU A 351 16.17 42.73 0.78
C LEU A 351 17.47 42.07 1.26
N ARG A 352 17.66 40.79 0.94
CA ARG A 352 18.87 40.00 1.27
C ARG A 352 20.15 40.47 0.58
N LYS A 353 20.02 41.25 -0.49
CA LYS A 353 21.16 41.91 -1.15
C LYS A 353 21.40 43.34 -0.65
N GLY A 354 20.70 43.76 0.40
CA GLY A 354 20.95 45.02 1.11
C GLY A 354 20.09 46.20 0.66
N ALA A 355 19.04 45.97 -0.14
CA ALA A 355 18.09 47.03 -0.50
C ALA A 355 17.40 47.58 0.76
N LYS A 356 17.35 48.91 0.91
CA LYS A 356 16.74 49.59 2.07
C LYS A 356 15.24 49.78 1.92
N SER A 357 14.77 49.91 0.69
CA SER A 357 13.35 50.03 0.36
C SER A 357 13.03 49.12 -0.83
N VAL A 358 12.06 48.21 -0.64
CA VAL A 358 11.59 47.31 -1.69
C VAL A 358 10.08 47.40 -1.78
N LYS A 359 9.58 47.77 -2.96
CA LYS A 359 8.14 47.87 -3.23
C LYS A 359 7.70 46.84 -4.25
N LEU A 360 6.56 46.19 -4.01
CA LEU A 360 5.88 45.31 -4.97
C LEU A 360 4.65 46.02 -5.53
N VAL A 361 4.62 46.26 -6.83
CA VAL A 361 3.50 46.88 -7.54
C VAL A 361 2.65 45.79 -8.21
N TYR A 362 1.38 45.72 -7.82
CA TYR A 362 0.44 44.74 -8.37
C TYR A 362 -0.87 45.40 -8.81
N ARG A 363 -1.34 45.02 -10.00
CA ARG A 363 -2.54 45.59 -10.64
C ARG A 363 -3.87 45.16 -10.03
N ARG A 364 -3.88 44.22 -9.09
CA ARG A 364 -5.09 43.73 -8.39
C ARG A 364 -4.89 43.79 -6.88
N THR A 365 -5.80 43.21 -6.11
CA THR A 365 -5.66 43.11 -4.65
C THR A 365 -4.88 41.86 -4.25
N ARG A 366 -4.57 41.75 -2.94
CA ARG A 366 -3.92 40.57 -2.34
C ARG A 366 -4.68 39.27 -2.65
N ALA A 367 -6.01 39.30 -2.64
CA ALA A 367 -6.84 38.10 -2.84
C ALA A 367 -6.71 37.49 -4.25
N GLU A 368 -6.33 38.30 -5.25
CA GLU A 368 -6.11 37.82 -6.62
C GLU A 368 -4.63 37.62 -6.96
N MET A 369 -3.71 37.64 -5.99
CA MET A 369 -2.30 37.33 -6.24
C MET A 369 -2.14 35.85 -6.60
N PRO A 370 -1.42 35.51 -7.68
CA PRO A 370 -1.07 34.12 -7.99
C PRO A 370 -0.01 33.50 -7.06
N ALA A 371 0.70 34.31 -6.26
CA ALA A 371 1.68 33.81 -5.30
C ALA A 371 0.99 33.13 -4.11
N GLU A 372 1.70 32.19 -3.47
CA GLU A 372 1.17 31.48 -2.31
C GLU A 372 0.94 32.45 -1.13
N ALA A 373 -0.19 32.30 -0.44
CA ALA A 373 -0.62 33.25 0.60
C ALA A 373 0.41 33.38 1.74
N PHE A 374 1.06 32.27 2.11
CA PHE A 374 2.10 32.25 3.14
C PHE A 374 3.38 32.95 2.67
N GLU A 375 3.79 32.80 1.41
CA GLU A 375 4.95 33.50 0.83
C GLU A 375 4.74 35.02 0.80
N VAL A 376 3.52 35.44 0.49
CA VAL A 376 3.12 36.86 0.52
C VAL A 376 3.19 37.40 1.95
N GLU A 377 2.73 36.63 2.94
CA GLU A 377 2.80 37.01 4.35
C GLU A 377 4.25 37.12 4.86
N GLU A 378 5.10 36.17 4.48
CA GLU A 378 6.53 36.19 4.82
C GLU A 378 7.25 37.39 4.22
N ALA A 379 6.93 37.78 2.98
CA ALA A 379 7.47 39.01 2.38
C ALA A 379 7.03 40.28 3.14
N LEU A 380 5.79 40.33 3.64
CA LEU A 380 5.32 41.44 4.48
C LEU A 380 6.04 41.48 5.83
N HIS A 381 6.26 40.31 6.46
CA HIS A 381 7.02 40.21 7.71
C HIS A 381 8.50 40.62 7.56
N GLU A 382 9.07 40.45 6.37
CA GLU A 382 10.42 40.92 6.03
C GLU A 382 10.48 42.42 5.68
N GLY A 383 9.35 43.12 5.62
CA GLY A 383 9.28 44.58 5.43
C GLY A 383 9.06 45.04 3.98
N VAL A 384 8.62 44.16 3.07
CA VAL A 384 8.26 44.55 1.69
C VAL A 384 6.99 45.42 1.69
N GLU A 385 7.05 46.59 1.05
CA GLU A 385 5.89 47.45 0.85
C GLU A 385 5.08 46.98 -0.37
N MET A 386 3.81 46.61 -0.19
CA MET A 386 2.95 46.16 -1.30
C MET A 386 1.99 47.27 -1.74
N VAL A 387 2.13 47.69 -2.99
CA VAL A 387 1.32 48.71 -3.65
C VAL A 387 0.32 48.03 -4.59
N PHE A 388 -0.86 47.73 -4.05
CA PHE A 388 -1.96 47.09 -4.78
C PHE A 388 -2.71 48.05 -5.69
N LEU A 389 -3.57 47.47 -6.54
CA LEU A 389 -4.45 48.22 -7.45
C LEU A 389 -3.69 49.28 -8.25
N THR A 390 -2.50 48.92 -8.74
CA THR A 390 -1.60 49.86 -9.41
C THR A 390 -1.01 49.25 -10.68
N ALA A 391 -1.32 49.91 -11.81
CA ALA A 391 -0.87 49.65 -13.18
C ALA A 391 0.38 50.44 -13.63
N PRO A 392 1.53 49.87 -14.03
CA PRO A 392 2.57 50.69 -14.66
C PRO A 392 2.15 51.09 -16.09
N THR A 393 2.45 52.34 -16.50
CA THR A 393 2.12 52.89 -17.82
C THR A 393 3.36 53.19 -18.66
N LYS A 394 4.43 53.72 -18.06
CA LYS A 394 5.73 53.96 -18.71
C LYS A 394 6.84 54.09 -17.66
N ILE A 395 8.10 53.98 -18.10
CA ILE A 395 9.29 54.21 -17.29
C ILE A 395 10.10 55.35 -17.93
N THR A 396 10.47 56.34 -17.12
CA THR A 396 11.40 57.40 -17.54
C THR A 396 12.62 57.43 -16.64
N GLU A 397 13.67 58.11 -17.09
CA GLU A 397 14.91 58.30 -16.34
C GLU A 397 15.16 59.80 -16.18
N THR A 398 15.52 60.22 -14.97
CA THR A 398 15.93 61.60 -14.65
C THR A 398 17.40 61.81 -14.99
N ASP A 399 17.84 63.08 -15.05
CA ASP A 399 19.23 63.43 -15.40
C ASP A 399 20.28 62.85 -14.43
N ASP A 400 19.89 62.50 -13.20
CA ASP A 400 20.75 61.87 -12.19
C ASP A 400 20.74 60.32 -12.23
N GLY A 401 20.01 59.72 -13.19
CA GLY A 401 19.93 58.28 -13.39
C GLY A 401 18.81 57.58 -12.60
N THR A 402 18.02 58.30 -11.82
CA THR A 402 16.87 57.73 -11.08
C THR A 402 15.77 57.29 -12.04
N LYS A 403 15.20 56.10 -11.81
CA LYS A 403 14.08 55.60 -12.60
C LYS A 403 12.76 56.06 -12.01
N GLN A 404 11.87 56.52 -12.87
CA GLN A 404 10.53 56.97 -12.54
C GLN A 404 9.52 56.02 -13.18
N LEU A 405 8.88 55.19 -12.37
CA LEU A 405 7.79 54.32 -12.78
C LEU A 405 6.48 55.11 -12.73
N HIS A 406 5.93 55.44 -13.90
CA HIS A 406 4.63 56.08 -14.00
C HIS A 406 3.54 55.02 -13.84
N CYS A 407 2.60 55.27 -12.95
CA CYS A 407 1.55 54.34 -12.56
C CYS A 407 0.19 55.01 -12.61
N THR A 408 -0.85 54.21 -12.86
CA THR A 408 -2.26 54.62 -12.70
C THR A 408 -2.96 53.70 -11.70
N LYS A 409 -3.91 54.23 -10.93
CA LYS A 409 -4.70 53.41 -10.00
C LYS A 409 -5.73 52.57 -10.75
N MET A 410 -5.98 51.39 -10.20
CA MET A 410 -6.90 50.40 -10.72
C MET A 410 -8.07 50.20 -9.77
N GLU A 411 -9.20 49.76 -10.30
CA GLU A 411 -10.30 49.17 -9.53
C GLU A 411 -10.63 47.77 -10.07
N LEU A 412 -11.30 46.95 -9.25
CA LEU A 412 -11.70 45.60 -9.66
C LEU A 412 -13.06 45.63 -10.37
N GLY A 413 -13.04 45.38 -11.67
CA GLY A 413 -14.23 45.12 -12.47
C GLY A 413 -14.72 43.67 -12.36
N GLU A 414 -15.55 43.27 -13.32
CA GLU A 414 -16.13 41.92 -13.36
C GLU A 414 -15.08 40.81 -13.44
N PRO A 415 -15.34 39.63 -12.84
CA PRO A 415 -14.49 38.46 -12.98
C PRO A 415 -14.38 38.01 -14.44
N ASP A 416 -13.17 37.61 -14.82
CA ASP A 416 -12.93 36.93 -16.08
C ASP A 416 -13.37 35.45 -16.03
N ARG A 417 -13.18 34.71 -17.12
CA ARG A 417 -13.54 33.28 -17.20
C ARG A 417 -12.78 32.39 -16.19
N SER A 418 -11.68 32.89 -15.61
CA SER A 418 -10.94 32.20 -14.54
C SER A 418 -11.44 32.58 -13.13
N GLY A 419 -12.51 33.36 -13.02
CA GLY A 419 -13.04 33.87 -11.75
C GLY A 419 -12.27 35.07 -11.20
N ARG A 420 -11.14 35.47 -11.81
CA ARG A 420 -10.31 36.58 -11.34
C ARG A 420 -10.87 37.92 -11.82
N ARG A 421 -11.05 38.87 -10.91
CA ARG A 421 -11.55 40.21 -11.25
C ARG A 421 -10.60 40.95 -12.20
N ARG A 422 -11.18 41.57 -13.23
CA ARG A 422 -10.42 42.34 -14.23
C ARG A 422 -10.00 43.68 -13.62
N PRO A 423 -8.72 44.09 -13.74
CA PRO A 423 -8.31 45.43 -13.35
C PRO A 423 -8.83 46.44 -14.38
N VAL A 424 -9.45 47.53 -13.90
CA VAL A 424 -9.97 48.64 -14.70
C VAL A 424 -9.26 49.92 -14.29
N MET A 425 -8.80 50.73 -15.25
CA MET A 425 -8.10 51.97 -14.98
C MET A 425 -9.04 53.04 -14.42
N ILE A 426 -8.59 53.75 -13.38
CA ILE A 426 -9.26 54.94 -12.87
C ILE A 426 -8.65 56.16 -13.59
N GLU A 427 -9.43 56.81 -14.46
CA GLU A 427 -8.96 57.98 -15.20
C GLU A 427 -8.52 59.13 -14.27
N GLY A 428 -7.41 59.79 -14.60
CA GLY A 428 -6.87 60.94 -13.84
C GLY A 428 -6.20 60.57 -12.51
N SER A 429 -5.88 59.30 -12.29
CA SER A 429 -5.27 58.79 -11.05
C SER A 429 -3.76 58.54 -11.14
N ASP A 430 -3.09 59.16 -12.12
CA ASP A 430 -1.67 58.95 -12.41
C ASP A 430 -0.75 59.48 -11.30
N PHE A 431 0.29 58.70 -10.99
CA PHE A 431 1.34 59.06 -10.03
C PHE A 431 2.67 58.40 -10.40
N VAL A 432 3.76 58.82 -9.77
CA VAL A 432 5.12 58.32 -10.05
C VAL A 432 5.70 57.65 -8.82
N ILE A 433 6.39 56.53 -9.01
CA ILE A 433 7.20 55.84 -8.01
C ILE A 433 8.66 55.91 -8.45
N GLU A 434 9.53 56.45 -7.60
CA GLU A 434 10.97 56.53 -7.86
C GLU A 434 11.68 55.26 -7.40
N ALA A 435 12.67 54.81 -8.18
CA ALA A 435 13.46 53.62 -7.92
C ALA A 435 14.86 53.72 -8.54
N ASP A 436 15.82 53.05 -7.94
CA ASP A 436 17.15 52.85 -8.54
C ASP A 436 17.10 51.70 -9.56
N THR A 437 16.32 50.65 -9.27
CA THR A 437 16.12 49.47 -10.12
C THR A 437 14.65 49.10 -10.21
N ILE A 438 14.17 48.78 -11.42
CA ILE A 438 12.81 48.27 -11.67
C ILE A 438 12.92 46.83 -12.19
N ILE A 439 12.13 45.91 -11.62
CA ILE A 439 12.13 44.51 -12.00
C ILE A 439 10.75 44.09 -12.51
N GLY A 440 10.65 43.73 -13.79
CA GLY A 440 9.42 43.19 -14.39
C GLY A 440 9.29 41.68 -14.20
N ALA A 441 8.37 41.25 -13.34
CA ALA A 441 8.10 39.84 -13.02
C ALA A 441 6.66 39.43 -13.40
N ILE A 442 6.32 39.61 -14.69
CA ILE A 442 4.94 39.46 -15.18
C ILE A 442 4.65 38.15 -15.96
N GLY A 443 5.65 37.29 -16.16
CA GLY A 443 5.46 35.99 -16.80
C GLY A 443 6.69 35.46 -17.52
N GLN A 444 6.55 34.26 -18.07
CA GLN A 444 7.57 33.55 -18.85
C GLN A 444 6.91 32.85 -20.04
N SER A 445 7.67 32.60 -21.09
CA SER A 445 7.26 31.83 -22.27
C SER A 445 8.36 30.90 -22.75
N THR A 446 7.98 29.93 -23.57
CA THR A 446 8.92 29.02 -24.23
C THR A 446 9.67 29.76 -25.33
N ASP A 447 10.99 29.59 -25.36
CA ASP A 447 11.79 30.01 -26.51
C ASP A 447 11.89 28.82 -27.47
N THR A 448 11.15 28.87 -28.58
CA THR A 448 11.22 27.88 -29.66
C THR A 448 11.89 28.44 -30.91
N GLY A 449 12.40 29.68 -30.86
CA GLY A 449 12.96 30.35 -32.03
C GLY A 449 14.19 29.65 -32.61
N PHE A 450 14.98 29.00 -31.75
CA PHE A 450 16.15 28.23 -32.15
C PHE A 450 15.81 26.92 -32.87
N LEU A 451 14.58 26.43 -32.75
CA LEU A 451 14.14 25.25 -33.48
C LEU A 451 13.87 25.58 -34.96
N TYR A 452 13.67 26.84 -35.36
CA TYR A 452 13.08 27.19 -36.68
C TYR A 452 13.84 26.62 -37.90
N ASN A 453 15.16 26.46 -37.79
CA ASN A 453 16.01 25.89 -38.85
C ASN A 453 16.23 24.36 -38.70
N ASP A 454 15.59 23.74 -37.71
CA ASP A 454 15.79 22.38 -37.18
C ASP A 454 14.46 21.85 -36.59
N LEU A 455 13.32 22.18 -37.24
CA LEU A 455 11.96 22.09 -36.67
C LEU A 455 11.15 20.93 -37.29
N PRO A 456 11.39 19.65 -36.92
CA PRO A 456 10.53 18.55 -37.32
C PRO A 456 9.24 18.49 -36.48
N VAL A 457 9.14 19.25 -35.38
CA VAL A 457 8.02 19.17 -34.41
C VAL A 457 6.98 20.29 -34.58
N ARG A 458 5.69 19.97 -34.51
CA ARG A 458 4.61 20.97 -34.58
C ARG A 458 4.57 21.84 -33.31
N LEU A 459 4.35 23.14 -33.48
CA LEU A 459 4.05 24.07 -32.38
C LEU A 459 2.55 24.37 -32.31
N ASN A 460 2.07 24.63 -31.09
CA ASN A 460 0.70 25.06 -30.87
C ASN A 460 0.54 26.58 -31.12
N LYS A 461 -0.68 27.11 -30.99
CA LYS A 461 -0.99 28.53 -31.23
C LYS A 461 -0.28 29.51 -30.30
N TRP A 462 0.29 29.04 -29.19
CA TRP A 462 1.01 29.84 -28.19
C TRP A 462 2.53 29.84 -28.41
N GLY A 463 3.02 29.04 -29.36
CA GLY A 463 4.44 28.88 -29.65
C GLY A 463 5.14 27.81 -28.81
N ASP A 464 4.38 27.03 -28.03
CA ASP A 464 4.86 25.87 -27.27
C ASP A 464 4.83 24.61 -28.14
N ILE A 465 5.55 23.55 -27.73
CA ILE A 465 5.59 22.28 -28.46
C ILE A 465 4.23 21.58 -28.34
N ASP A 466 3.69 21.15 -29.47
CA ASP A 466 2.41 20.45 -29.52
C ASP A 466 2.61 18.93 -29.39
N VAL A 467 1.85 18.31 -28.49
CA VAL A 467 1.93 16.88 -28.21
C VAL A 467 0.53 16.27 -28.07
N ASP A 468 0.43 14.97 -28.30
CA ASP A 468 -0.74 14.19 -27.91
C ASP A 468 -0.83 14.09 -26.37
N GLY A 469 -1.98 14.42 -25.80
CA GLY A 469 -2.17 14.46 -24.34
C GLY A 469 -2.18 13.10 -23.65
N PHE A 470 -2.40 12.01 -24.39
CA PHE A 470 -2.42 10.64 -23.88
C PHE A 470 -1.08 9.93 -24.08
N THR A 471 -0.41 10.16 -25.20
CA THR A 471 0.86 9.48 -25.52
C THR A 471 2.09 10.34 -25.29
N MET A 472 1.95 11.65 -25.05
CA MET A 472 3.03 12.62 -24.91
C MET A 472 3.92 12.76 -26.16
N GLN A 473 3.53 12.15 -27.29
CA GLN A 473 4.27 12.19 -28.55
C GLN A 473 4.07 13.53 -29.24
N SER A 474 5.13 14.07 -29.83
CA SER A 474 5.06 15.22 -30.73
C SER A 474 4.54 14.79 -32.12
N SER A 475 4.64 15.67 -33.12
CA SER A 475 4.37 15.29 -34.52
C SER A 475 5.38 14.29 -35.10
N GLU A 476 6.47 14.01 -34.39
CA GLU A 476 7.48 13.02 -34.76
C GLU A 476 7.40 11.80 -33.86
N ASN A 477 7.33 10.61 -34.46
CA ASN A 477 6.99 9.38 -33.74
C ASN A 477 7.91 9.03 -32.57
N ASN A 478 9.23 9.27 -32.70
CA ASN A 478 10.22 9.00 -31.65
C ASN A 478 10.67 10.25 -30.89
N VAL A 479 9.91 11.35 -30.96
CA VAL A 479 10.17 12.57 -30.20
C VAL A 479 8.97 12.88 -29.32
N PHE A 480 9.24 13.00 -28.03
CA PHE A 480 8.28 13.29 -26.97
C PHE A 480 8.60 14.66 -26.37
N ALA A 481 7.62 15.32 -25.77
CA ALA A 481 7.87 16.58 -25.06
C ALA A 481 6.99 16.72 -23.82
N GLY A 482 7.45 17.49 -22.83
CA GLY A 482 6.67 17.75 -21.63
C GLY A 482 7.29 18.78 -20.70
N GLY A 483 6.58 19.08 -19.61
CA GLY A 483 6.89 20.18 -18.72
C GLY A 483 6.50 21.53 -19.34
N ASP A 484 7.16 22.60 -18.89
CA ASP A 484 6.74 23.97 -19.19
C ASP A 484 6.76 24.31 -20.69
N CYS A 485 7.57 23.63 -21.50
CA CYS A 485 7.62 23.86 -22.95
C CYS A 485 6.43 23.27 -23.73
N VAL A 486 5.48 22.62 -23.04
CA VAL A 486 4.21 22.14 -23.59
C VAL A 486 3.04 22.88 -22.95
N THR A 487 3.07 23.07 -21.62
CA THR A 487 1.96 23.64 -20.85
C THR A 487 2.06 25.14 -20.59
N GLY A 488 3.21 25.75 -20.84
CA GLY A 488 3.62 27.01 -20.21
C GLY A 488 4.11 26.81 -18.77
N PRO A 489 4.56 27.89 -18.10
CA PRO A 489 5.15 27.83 -16.76
C PRO A 489 4.24 27.14 -15.75
N ALA A 490 4.74 26.06 -15.14
CA ALA A 490 4.00 25.23 -14.19
C ALA A 490 4.76 25.09 -12.85
N THR A 491 4.17 24.36 -11.91
CA THR A 491 4.81 24.02 -10.64
C THR A 491 5.80 22.85 -10.82
N VAL A 492 6.77 22.73 -9.92
CA VAL A 492 7.76 21.63 -9.95
C VAL A 492 7.08 20.26 -9.99
N ILE A 493 6.03 20.06 -9.18
CA ILE A 493 5.32 18.78 -9.11
C ILE A 493 4.57 18.44 -10.42
N GLN A 494 4.08 19.44 -11.15
CA GLN A 494 3.47 19.23 -12.48
C GLN A 494 4.53 18.84 -13.51
N ALA A 495 5.70 19.46 -13.46
CA ALA A 495 6.82 19.11 -14.32
C ALA A 495 7.32 17.67 -14.05
N VAL A 496 7.40 17.27 -12.77
CA VAL A 496 7.70 15.89 -12.36
C VAL A 496 6.69 14.90 -12.94
N ALA A 497 5.38 15.20 -12.83
CA ALA A 497 4.33 14.37 -13.38
C ALA A 497 4.44 14.22 -14.92
N ALA A 498 4.73 15.32 -15.62
CA ALA A 498 4.94 15.30 -17.07
C ALA A 498 6.14 14.44 -17.47
N GLY A 499 7.27 14.56 -16.75
CA GLY A 499 8.46 13.75 -16.99
C GLY A 499 8.21 12.25 -16.77
N ARG A 500 7.50 11.89 -15.70
CA ARG A 500 7.11 10.50 -15.41
C ARG A 500 6.24 9.91 -16.52
N ARG A 501 5.17 10.61 -16.92
CA ARG A 501 4.28 10.14 -18.00
C ARG A 501 5.04 9.97 -19.31
N ALA A 502 5.94 10.90 -19.63
CA ALA A 502 6.77 10.80 -20.83
C ALA A 502 7.71 9.59 -20.76
N ALA A 503 8.36 9.32 -19.62
CA ALA A 503 9.22 8.14 -19.48
C ALA A 503 8.47 6.82 -19.68
N MET A 504 7.26 6.70 -19.12
CA MET A 504 6.41 5.52 -19.33
C MET A 504 6.02 5.36 -20.81
N ALA A 505 5.63 6.45 -21.47
CA ALA A 505 5.30 6.43 -22.89
C ALA A 505 6.52 6.08 -23.77
N ILE A 506 7.70 6.61 -23.43
CA ILE A 506 8.96 6.32 -24.12
C ILE A 506 9.32 4.83 -23.97
N ASP A 507 9.24 4.27 -22.76
CA ASP A 507 9.49 2.85 -22.51
C ASP A 507 8.58 1.96 -23.35
N GLU A 508 7.27 2.21 -23.34
CA GLU A 508 6.34 1.46 -24.19
C GLU A 508 6.67 1.57 -25.69
N PHE A 509 6.99 2.78 -26.14
CA PHE A 509 7.35 3.01 -27.54
C PHE A 509 8.61 2.24 -27.94
N VAL A 510 9.69 2.30 -27.16
CA VAL A 510 10.96 1.65 -27.54
C VAL A 510 10.94 0.14 -27.36
N THR A 511 10.08 -0.38 -26.48
CA THR A 511 9.93 -1.83 -26.23
C THR A 511 8.90 -2.50 -27.15
N ARG A 512 7.81 -1.80 -27.50
CA ARG A 512 6.67 -2.37 -28.28
C ARG A 512 6.51 -1.78 -29.68
N GLY A 513 7.13 -0.63 -29.95
CA GLY A 513 7.00 0.11 -31.21
C GLY A 513 5.80 1.08 -31.26
N TYR A 514 4.96 1.12 -30.23
CA TYR A 514 3.83 2.05 -30.10
C TYR A 514 3.49 2.31 -28.63
N VAL A 515 2.85 3.46 -28.37
CA VAL A 515 2.38 3.84 -27.04
C VAL A 515 0.92 3.41 -26.90
N ARG A 516 0.56 2.68 -25.84
CA ARG A 516 -0.85 2.48 -25.52
C ARG A 516 -1.37 3.80 -24.95
N PRO A 517 -2.52 4.31 -25.42
CA PRO A 517 -3.14 5.44 -24.77
C PRO A 517 -3.31 5.13 -23.29
N SER A 518 -2.68 5.92 -22.42
CA SER A 518 -2.82 5.76 -20.98
C SER A 518 -4.29 5.95 -20.61
N THR A 519 -4.97 4.87 -20.25
CA THR A 519 -6.30 4.95 -19.63
C THR A 519 -6.12 5.15 -18.14
N GLU A 520 -6.80 6.15 -17.58
CA GLU A 520 -6.85 6.31 -16.14
C GLU A 520 -7.60 5.13 -15.52
N ASP A 521 -7.05 4.59 -14.43
CA ASP A 521 -7.73 3.59 -13.63
C ASP A 521 -9.11 4.11 -13.17
N TYR A 522 -10.10 3.22 -13.13
CA TYR A 522 -11.40 3.56 -12.56
C TYR A 522 -11.25 4.08 -11.13
N THR A 523 -11.79 5.26 -10.87
CA THR A 523 -11.76 5.89 -9.55
C THR A 523 -13.13 6.43 -9.23
N CYS A 524 -13.81 5.81 -8.26
CA CYS A 524 -15.03 6.36 -7.69
C CYS A 524 -14.67 7.47 -6.70
N SER A 525 -15.43 8.57 -6.72
CA SER A 525 -15.33 9.68 -5.78
C SER A 525 -16.65 9.88 -5.01
N ARG A 526 -16.56 10.34 -3.76
CA ARG A 526 -17.68 10.82 -2.93
C ARG A 526 -18.03 12.30 -3.18
N GLY A 527 -17.29 13.00 -4.05
CA GLY A 527 -17.49 14.41 -4.36
C GLY A 527 -16.47 15.33 -3.69
N THR A 528 -16.67 16.63 -3.78
CA THR A 528 -15.82 17.68 -3.16
C THR A 528 -16.11 17.83 -1.67
N LEU A 529 -15.39 18.72 -0.97
CA LEU A 529 -15.69 19.06 0.42
C LEU A 529 -17.12 19.61 0.63
N GLU A 530 -17.71 20.24 -0.39
CA GLU A 530 -19.07 20.82 -0.31
C GLU A 530 -20.17 19.75 -0.44
N ASP A 531 -19.86 18.64 -1.13
CA ASP A 531 -20.81 17.54 -1.39
C ASP A 531 -21.00 16.62 -0.17
N LEU A 532 -20.06 16.64 0.78
CA LEU A 532 -20.04 15.71 1.90
C LEU A 532 -20.90 16.17 3.09
N PRO A 533 -21.70 15.27 3.71
CA PRO A 533 -22.46 15.59 4.90
C PRO A 533 -21.54 15.85 6.10
N LYS A 534 -21.59 17.07 6.67
CA LYS A 534 -20.77 17.45 7.84
C LYS A 534 -21.00 16.57 9.07
N ALA A 535 -22.22 16.05 9.24
CA ALA A 535 -22.58 15.17 10.34
C ALA A 535 -21.72 13.89 10.42
N GLU A 536 -21.14 13.42 9.31
CA GLU A 536 -20.24 12.26 9.30
C GLU A 536 -18.90 12.52 10.02
N PHE A 537 -18.56 13.79 10.29
CA PHE A 537 -17.26 14.22 10.80
C PHE A 537 -17.32 14.79 12.22
N GLU A 538 -18.52 14.94 12.80
CA GLU A 538 -18.74 15.62 14.09
C GLU A 538 -18.10 14.89 15.28
N ASP A 539 -18.08 13.56 15.26
CA ASP A 539 -17.54 12.73 16.33
C ASP A 539 -16.00 12.58 16.29
N ILE A 540 -15.34 13.13 15.25
CA ILE A 540 -13.89 13.02 15.09
C ILE A 540 -13.19 14.06 15.97
N PRO A 541 -12.20 13.65 16.82
CA PRO A 541 -11.49 14.59 17.68
C PRO A 541 -10.73 15.67 16.90
N LYS A 542 -10.90 16.92 17.34
CA LYS A 542 -10.15 18.07 16.81
C LYS A 542 -8.72 18.09 17.36
N LEU A 543 -7.75 18.23 16.47
CA LEU A 543 -6.32 18.23 16.77
C LEU A 543 -5.65 19.43 16.09
N VAL A 544 -4.65 20.01 16.76
CA VAL A 544 -3.90 21.15 16.23
C VAL A 544 -3.02 20.70 15.08
N ARG A 545 -3.00 21.48 13.99
CA ARG A 545 -2.12 21.27 12.84
C ARG A 545 -0.69 21.66 13.18
N ALA A 546 0.28 20.84 12.79
CA ALA A 546 1.69 21.19 12.87
C ALA A 546 2.02 22.39 11.95
N SER A 547 2.69 23.40 12.52
CA SER A 547 3.24 24.53 11.78
C SER A 547 4.70 24.25 11.38
N MET A 548 5.13 24.75 10.23
CA MET A 548 6.54 24.65 9.81
C MET A 548 7.36 25.63 10.67
N PRO A 549 8.34 25.15 11.45
CA PRO A 549 9.21 26.05 12.19
C PRO A 549 10.11 26.82 11.23
N GLY A 550 10.38 28.08 11.55
CA GLY A 550 11.28 28.92 10.76
C GLY A 550 12.02 29.95 11.59
N LEU A 551 13.10 30.49 11.02
CA LEU A 551 13.94 31.51 11.68
C LEU A 551 13.15 32.77 12.02
N ALA A 552 13.59 33.62 12.94
CA ALA A 552 12.93 34.92 13.15
C ALA A 552 13.26 35.91 12.00
N PRO A 553 12.37 36.87 11.63
CA PRO A 553 12.61 37.79 10.52
C PRO A 553 13.97 38.50 10.54
N ALA A 554 14.45 38.90 11.72
CA ALA A 554 15.75 39.56 11.88
C ALA A 554 16.95 38.69 11.41
N ALA A 555 16.84 37.36 11.48
CA ALA A 555 17.89 36.45 11.01
C ALA A 555 17.77 36.11 9.50
N ARG A 556 16.66 36.50 8.86
CA ARG A 556 16.34 36.18 7.45
C ARG A 556 16.74 37.29 6.48
N ILE A 557 16.65 38.55 6.92
CA ILE A 557 16.69 39.73 6.03
C ILE A 557 18.08 39.98 5.45
N ASP A 558 19.15 39.60 6.14
CA ASP A 558 20.54 39.83 5.72
C ASP A 558 21.29 38.54 5.33
N SER A 559 20.58 37.41 5.25
CA SER A 559 21.19 36.10 5.00
C SER A 559 20.42 35.28 3.97
N PHE A 560 21.14 34.36 3.33
CA PHE A 560 20.57 33.34 2.44
C PHE A 560 20.43 31.98 3.15
N VAL A 561 20.47 31.97 4.48
CA VAL A 561 20.23 30.75 5.27
C VAL A 561 18.82 30.26 5.01
N GLU A 562 18.67 28.93 4.93
CA GLU A 562 17.36 28.28 4.77
C GLU A 562 16.41 28.74 5.88
N VAL A 563 15.23 29.24 5.50
CA VAL A 563 14.31 29.89 6.45
C VAL A 563 13.55 28.87 7.30
N GLU A 564 13.07 27.81 6.68
CA GLU A 564 12.28 26.76 7.31
C GLU A 564 13.18 25.62 7.77
N THR A 565 12.98 25.10 8.99
CA THR A 565 13.90 24.10 9.60
C THR A 565 13.38 22.67 9.60
N GLY A 566 12.15 22.42 9.12
CA GLY A 566 11.53 21.09 9.14
C GLY A 566 10.88 20.72 10.48
N LEU A 567 10.06 19.67 10.45
CA LEU A 567 9.44 19.07 11.65
C LEU A 567 10.42 18.13 12.35
N THR A 568 10.29 17.97 13.66
CA THR A 568 10.89 16.84 14.38
C THR A 568 10.18 15.53 14.05
N GLU A 569 10.80 14.39 14.38
CA GLU A 569 10.16 13.08 14.21
C GLU A 569 8.83 12.99 14.95
N ALA A 570 8.79 13.39 16.22
CA ALA A 570 7.57 13.34 17.03
C ALA A 570 6.44 14.18 16.43
N GLU A 571 6.75 15.38 15.94
CA GLU A 571 5.78 16.26 15.28
C GLU A 571 5.30 15.67 13.95
N ALA A 572 6.21 15.14 13.12
CA ALA A 572 5.86 14.54 11.84
C ALA A 572 4.97 13.30 12.00
N ARG A 573 5.28 12.44 12.98
CA ARG A 573 4.47 11.26 13.33
C ARG A 573 3.08 11.67 13.83
N ALA A 574 3.02 12.64 14.75
CA ALA A 574 1.75 13.14 15.28
C ALA A 574 0.88 13.79 14.20
N GLU A 575 1.48 14.58 13.31
CA GLU A 575 0.78 15.21 12.19
C GLU A 575 0.28 14.17 11.18
N ALA A 576 1.10 13.17 10.83
CA ALA A 576 0.70 12.09 9.93
C ALA A 576 -0.47 11.26 10.50
N ALA A 577 -0.49 11.04 11.83
CA ALA A 577 -1.57 10.34 12.52
C ALA A 577 -2.91 11.09 12.50
N ARG A 578 -2.95 12.39 12.13
CA ARG A 578 -4.21 13.14 11.92
C ARG A 578 -4.97 12.71 10.66
N CYS A 579 -4.34 11.96 9.76
CA CYS A 579 -4.96 11.50 8.51
C CYS A 579 -6.22 10.64 8.76
N LEU A 580 -7.33 10.99 8.10
CA LEU A 580 -8.61 10.28 8.23
C LEU A 580 -8.71 8.98 7.41
N LYS A 581 -7.67 8.66 6.60
CA LYS A 581 -7.62 7.47 5.73
C LYS A 581 -8.87 7.34 4.83
N CYS A 582 -9.24 8.44 4.15
CA CYS A 582 -10.47 8.53 3.36
C CYS A 582 -10.48 7.66 2.08
N GLY A 583 -9.31 7.35 1.50
CA GLY A 583 -9.19 6.46 0.35
C GLY A 583 -9.29 4.98 0.73
N CYS A 584 -9.69 4.14 -0.23
CA CYS A 584 -9.87 2.71 -0.01
C CYS A 584 -8.53 1.98 0.26
N ALA A 585 -8.45 1.21 1.35
CA ALA A 585 -7.27 0.40 1.67
C ALA A 585 -6.93 -0.68 0.61
N LYS A 586 -7.89 -1.04 -0.26
CA LYS A 586 -7.69 -1.96 -1.39
C LYS A 586 -7.41 -1.24 -2.71
N GLN A 587 -7.10 0.07 -2.76
CA GLN A 587 -6.98 0.83 -4.02
C GLN A 587 -6.08 0.15 -5.09
N ASN A 588 -4.99 -0.48 -4.66
CA ASN A 588 -4.02 -1.14 -5.55
C ASN A 588 -4.34 -2.62 -5.84
N HIS A 589 -5.31 -3.23 -5.14
CA HIS A 589 -5.59 -4.68 -5.18
C HIS A 589 -7.11 -4.98 -5.24
N CYS A 590 -7.92 -4.02 -5.68
CA CYS A 590 -9.38 -4.16 -5.74
C CYS A 590 -9.79 -4.78 -7.07
N ALA A 591 -10.20 -6.04 -7.06
CA ALA A 591 -10.65 -6.75 -8.26
C ALA A 591 -11.78 -6.00 -8.99
N LEU A 592 -12.73 -5.39 -8.27
CA LEU A 592 -13.78 -4.57 -8.88
C LEU A 592 -13.23 -3.36 -9.66
N ARG A 593 -12.20 -2.69 -9.11
CA ARG A 593 -11.57 -1.53 -9.73
C ARG A 593 -10.78 -1.94 -10.97
N GLN A 594 -10.06 -3.05 -10.88
CA GLN A 594 -9.31 -3.64 -12.00
C GLN A 594 -10.28 -3.97 -13.15
N GLU A 595 -11.33 -4.74 -12.87
CA GLU A 595 -12.34 -5.12 -13.87
C GLU A 595 -13.04 -3.91 -14.51
N ALA A 596 -13.34 -2.88 -13.72
CA ALA A 596 -13.90 -1.63 -14.24
C ALA A 596 -12.94 -0.91 -15.20
N THR A 597 -11.65 -0.89 -14.85
CA THR A 597 -10.59 -0.29 -15.67
C THR A 597 -10.42 -1.06 -16.98
N ASP A 598 -10.28 -2.39 -16.90
CA ASP A 598 -10.05 -3.26 -18.06
C ASP A 598 -11.21 -3.23 -19.08
N HIS A 599 -12.42 -2.94 -18.62
CA HIS A 599 -13.62 -2.82 -19.46
C HIS A 599 -13.95 -1.36 -19.84
N GLY A 600 -13.04 -0.41 -19.60
CA GLY A 600 -13.20 0.99 -19.99
C GLY A 600 -14.41 1.68 -19.36
N VAL A 601 -14.73 1.32 -18.11
CA VAL A 601 -15.73 2.01 -17.30
C VAL A 601 -15.10 3.29 -16.78
N ALA A 602 -15.73 4.43 -17.06
CA ALA A 602 -15.38 5.71 -16.46
C ALA A 602 -16.36 6.02 -15.32
N PHE A 603 -15.86 6.66 -14.26
CA PHE A 603 -16.74 7.22 -13.24
C PHE A 603 -17.58 8.36 -13.84
N ALA A 604 -18.88 8.33 -13.56
CA ALA A 604 -19.81 9.37 -13.93
C ALA A 604 -20.57 9.81 -12.69
N THR A 605 -20.86 11.11 -12.57
CA THR A 605 -21.65 11.64 -11.46
C THR A 605 -22.99 10.89 -11.39
N PRO A 606 -23.31 10.24 -10.26
CA PRO A 606 -24.55 9.51 -10.11
C PRO A 606 -25.78 10.40 -10.34
N LEU A 607 -26.79 9.89 -11.03
CA LEU A 607 -28.07 10.59 -11.24
C LEU A 607 -28.97 10.53 -10.00
N HIS A 608 -28.67 9.64 -9.05
CA HIS A 608 -29.40 9.44 -7.80
C HIS A 608 -28.50 9.71 -6.60
N ILE A 609 -29.12 9.93 -5.44
CA ILE A 609 -28.40 10.01 -4.17
C ILE A 609 -27.98 8.59 -3.80
N ARG A 610 -26.68 8.34 -3.76
CA ARG A 610 -26.13 7.05 -3.33
C ARG A 610 -26.41 6.85 -1.83
N PRO A 611 -26.95 5.70 -1.41
CA PRO A 611 -27.14 5.40 0.01
C PRO A 611 -25.81 5.48 0.76
N TYR A 612 -25.82 6.12 1.92
CA TYR A 612 -24.71 6.10 2.88
C TYR A 612 -25.03 5.14 4.02
N SER A 613 -24.02 4.43 4.50
CA SER A 613 -24.10 3.58 5.70
C SER A 613 -22.87 3.87 6.57
N PRO A 614 -23.03 4.10 7.89
CA PRO A 614 -21.90 4.21 8.79
C PRO A 614 -20.99 2.97 8.71
N ILE A 615 -19.69 3.18 8.85
CA ILE A 615 -18.73 2.08 8.98
C ILE A 615 -19.00 1.37 10.31
N VAL A 616 -19.15 0.05 10.26
CA VAL A 616 -19.44 -0.77 11.44
C VAL A 616 -18.16 -1.46 11.91
N ALA A 617 -17.75 -1.17 13.15
CA ALA A 617 -16.61 -1.76 13.84
C ALA A 617 -17.07 -2.40 15.16
N ASP A 618 -18.02 -3.34 15.05
CA ASP A 618 -18.69 -4.04 16.16
C ASP A 618 -18.03 -5.40 16.49
N HIS A 619 -16.80 -5.59 16.01
CA HIS A 619 -15.94 -6.74 16.27
C HIS A 619 -14.49 -6.23 16.44
N PRO A 620 -13.68 -6.78 17.36
CA PRO A 620 -12.35 -6.24 17.67
C PRO A 620 -11.39 -6.11 16.48
N PHE A 621 -11.51 -7.00 15.47
CA PHE A 621 -10.60 -7.06 14.32
C PHE A 621 -11.27 -6.97 12.95
N ILE A 622 -12.60 -7.02 12.84
CA ILE A 622 -13.31 -7.09 11.54
C ILE A 622 -14.08 -5.79 11.38
N VAL A 623 -13.90 -5.14 10.22
CA VAL A 623 -14.55 -3.88 9.89
C VAL A 623 -15.44 -4.08 8.68
N ARG A 624 -16.66 -3.56 8.74
CA ARG A 624 -17.64 -3.64 7.65
C ARG A 624 -18.01 -2.25 7.15
N ASP A 625 -17.70 -1.99 5.89
CA ASP A 625 -18.04 -0.78 5.16
C ASP A 625 -19.02 -1.10 4.02
N ASN A 626 -20.31 -1.02 4.33
CA ASN A 626 -21.37 -1.34 3.38
C ASN A 626 -21.44 -0.34 2.20
N ASN A 627 -20.78 0.82 2.26
CA ASN A 627 -20.72 1.75 1.14
C ASN A 627 -19.98 1.14 -0.06
N LYS A 628 -19.01 0.24 0.21
CA LYS A 628 -18.20 -0.46 -0.79
C LYS A 628 -18.81 -1.78 -1.27
N CYS A 629 -19.89 -2.24 -0.64
CA CYS A 629 -20.48 -3.57 -0.89
C CYS A 629 -21.21 -3.61 -2.24
N ILE A 630 -20.87 -4.58 -3.09
CA ILE A 630 -21.52 -4.80 -4.41
C ILE A 630 -22.60 -5.89 -4.38
N GLY A 631 -23.03 -6.33 -3.19
CA GLY A 631 -24.08 -7.34 -3.05
C GLY A 631 -23.71 -8.73 -3.63
N CYS A 632 -22.42 -9.05 -3.73
CA CYS A 632 -21.99 -10.29 -4.39
C CYS A 632 -22.30 -11.57 -3.58
N GLY A 633 -22.54 -11.48 -2.27
CA GLY A 633 -22.85 -12.63 -1.41
C GLY A 633 -21.69 -13.58 -1.07
N ARG A 634 -20.47 -13.32 -1.58
CA ARG A 634 -19.32 -14.21 -1.38
C ARG A 634 -18.94 -14.36 0.10
N CYS A 635 -19.05 -13.27 0.88
CA CYS A 635 -18.79 -13.31 2.32
C CYS A 635 -19.85 -14.07 3.13
N VAL A 636 -21.12 -14.01 2.70
CA VAL A 636 -22.23 -14.77 3.31
C VAL A 636 -22.00 -16.27 3.06
N ALA A 637 -21.73 -16.65 1.82
CA ALA A 637 -21.42 -18.03 1.45
C ALA A 637 -20.17 -18.54 2.17
N ALA A 638 -19.08 -17.75 2.22
CA ALA A 638 -17.87 -18.13 2.95
C ALA A 638 -18.12 -18.37 4.46
N CYS A 639 -18.96 -17.56 5.09
CA CYS A 639 -19.29 -17.73 6.50
C CYS A 639 -20.13 -18.98 6.78
N ALA A 640 -21.02 -19.37 5.85
CA ALA A 640 -21.93 -20.49 6.01
C ALA A 640 -21.35 -21.82 5.50
N GLU A 641 -20.65 -21.83 4.37
CA GLU A 641 -20.20 -23.05 3.69
C GLU A 641 -18.73 -23.37 3.99
N ILE A 642 -17.83 -22.36 3.96
CA ILE A 642 -16.39 -22.60 4.18
C ILE A 642 -16.11 -22.79 5.67
N GLU A 643 -16.51 -21.83 6.51
CA GLU A 643 -16.24 -21.93 7.94
C GLU A 643 -17.34 -22.69 8.68
N GLY A 644 -18.60 -22.29 8.50
CA GLY A 644 -19.77 -22.97 9.09
C GLY A 644 -20.64 -22.22 10.10
N PRO A 645 -20.18 -21.16 10.81
CA PRO A 645 -21.03 -20.47 11.79
C PRO A 645 -22.30 -19.84 11.20
N GLY A 646 -22.28 -19.43 9.94
CA GLY A 646 -23.47 -18.91 9.24
C GLY A 646 -24.05 -17.62 9.83
N VAL A 647 -23.21 -16.74 10.39
CA VAL A 647 -23.69 -15.54 11.12
C VAL A 647 -23.95 -14.32 10.24
N LEU A 648 -23.59 -14.37 8.95
CA LEU A 648 -23.82 -13.28 7.99
C LEU A 648 -25.04 -13.58 7.11
N ALA A 649 -25.79 -12.54 6.76
CA ALA A 649 -26.93 -12.62 5.85
C ALA A 649 -27.07 -11.37 4.98
N PHE A 650 -27.85 -11.47 3.90
CA PHE A 650 -28.30 -10.29 3.19
C PHE A 650 -29.29 -9.50 4.03
N GLN A 651 -29.15 -8.19 4.03
CA GLN A 651 -30.09 -7.26 4.63
C GLN A 651 -30.52 -6.23 3.59
N PHE A 652 -31.80 -5.86 3.62
CA PHE A 652 -32.31 -4.80 2.76
C PHE A 652 -32.54 -3.55 3.62
N SER A 653 -31.78 -2.50 3.34
CA SER A 653 -31.87 -1.23 4.07
C SER A 653 -31.72 -0.07 3.09
N GLY A 654 -32.57 0.95 3.23
CA GLY A 654 -32.51 2.15 2.38
C GLY A 654 -32.62 1.88 0.88
N GLY A 655 -33.36 0.84 0.46
CA GLY A 655 -33.49 0.47 -0.96
C GLY A 655 -32.33 -0.34 -1.53
N ARG A 656 -31.32 -0.67 -0.70
CA ARG A 656 -30.10 -1.37 -1.12
C ARG A 656 -29.96 -2.71 -0.39
N MET A 657 -29.50 -3.72 -1.13
CA MET A 657 -29.07 -4.99 -0.56
C MET A 657 -27.65 -4.86 -0.02
N THR A 658 -27.49 -5.06 1.28
CA THR A 658 -26.21 -4.99 2.02
C THR A 658 -25.98 -6.30 2.78
N VAL A 659 -24.85 -6.41 3.48
CA VAL A 659 -24.55 -7.59 4.29
C VAL A 659 -24.63 -7.24 5.78
N GLY A 660 -25.38 -8.06 6.50
CA GLY A 660 -25.77 -7.97 7.88
C GLY A 660 -25.29 -9.14 8.73
N THR A 661 -25.54 -9.09 10.04
CA THR A 661 -25.62 -10.29 10.87
C THR A 661 -27.01 -10.93 10.74
N THR A 662 -27.12 -12.24 10.89
CA THR A 662 -28.40 -12.99 10.83
C THR A 662 -29.37 -12.57 11.93
N THR A 663 -28.85 -12.22 13.10
CA THR A 663 -29.64 -11.84 14.28
C THR A 663 -29.89 -10.34 14.41
N GLY A 664 -29.20 -9.51 13.62
CA GLY A 664 -29.18 -8.06 13.79
C GLY A 664 -28.33 -7.56 14.97
N LEU A 665 -27.73 -8.46 15.76
CA LEU A 665 -26.81 -8.12 16.84
C LEU A 665 -25.43 -7.69 16.31
N PRO A 666 -24.64 -6.94 17.11
CA PRO A 666 -23.21 -6.73 16.88
C PRO A 666 -22.47 -8.03 16.52
N LEU A 667 -21.58 -8.00 15.53
CA LEU A 667 -20.86 -9.21 15.08
C LEU A 667 -20.13 -9.91 16.23
N GLY A 668 -19.49 -9.17 17.14
CA GLY A 668 -18.82 -9.71 18.33
C GLY A 668 -19.76 -10.42 19.34
N GLN A 669 -21.07 -10.18 19.25
CA GLN A 669 -22.11 -10.79 20.09
C GLN A 669 -22.86 -11.93 19.40
N THR A 670 -22.42 -12.34 18.20
CA THR A 670 -22.96 -13.50 17.49
C THR A 670 -22.08 -14.74 17.72
N ASP A 671 -22.43 -15.86 17.09
CA ASP A 671 -21.58 -17.06 16.99
C ASP A 671 -20.36 -16.87 16.07
N CYS A 672 -19.98 -15.61 15.77
CA CYS A 672 -18.77 -15.33 15.01
C CYS A 672 -17.55 -15.89 15.74
N VAL A 673 -16.81 -16.77 15.06
CA VAL A 673 -15.59 -17.39 15.60
C VAL A 673 -14.31 -16.62 15.27
N SER A 674 -14.44 -15.40 14.73
CA SER A 674 -13.33 -14.52 14.34
C SER A 674 -12.39 -15.08 13.26
N CYS A 675 -12.81 -16.10 12.49
CA CYS A 675 -11.95 -16.79 11.51
C CYS A 675 -11.45 -15.90 10.37
N GLY A 676 -12.24 -14.88 9.98
CA GLY A 676 -11.91 -13.95 8.90
C GLY A 676 -12.19 -14.44 7.47
N GLN A 677 -12.77 -15.62 7.26
CA GLN A 677 -13.05 -16.14 5.91
C GLN A 677 -13.94 -15.19 5.09
N CYS A 678 -14.90 -14.51 5.73
CA CYS A 678 -15.76 -13.52 5.10
C CYS A 678 -14.98 -12.27 4.60
N VAL A 679 -13.99 -11.81 5.38
CA VAL A 679 -13.10 -10.70 5.01
C VAL A 679 -12.24 -11.07 3.82
N ARG A 680 -11.62 -12.24 3.90
CA ARG A 680 -10.72 -12.76 2.87
C ARG A 680 -11.44 -13.05 1.55
N ALA A 681 -12.70 -13.47 1.62
CA ALA A 681 -13.55 -13.70 0.46
C ALA A 681 -14.10 -12.40 -0.16
N CYS A 682 -13.93 -11.23 0.44
CA CYS A 682 -14.49 -9.99 -0.11
C CYS A 682 -13.69 -9.52 -1.33
N PRO A 683 -14.29 -9.44 -2.54
CA PRO A 683 -13.60 -9.02 -3.77
C PRO A 683 -13.35 -7.51 -3.84
N CYS A 684 -13.95 -6.75 -2.91
CA CYS A 684 -13.80 -5.31 -2.77
C CYS A 684 -13.41 -4.96 -1.33
N GLY A 685 -13.39 -3.67 -0.99
CA GLY A 685 -13.04 -3.18 0.36
C GLY A 685 -14.21 -3.15 1.36
N ALA A 686 -15.28 -3.92 1.16
CA ALA A 686 -16.49 -3.85 1.99
C ALA A 686 -16.37 -4.60 3.33
N LEU A 687 -15.59 -5.66 3.37
CA LEU A 687 -15.14 -6.30 4.60
C LEU A 687 -13.61 -6.23 4.61
N ASP A 688 -13.07 -5.71 5.70
CA ASP A 688 -11.64 -5.57 5.93
C ASP A 688 -11.33 -5.94 7.39
N TYR A 689 -10.05 -5.88 7.76
CA TYR A 689 -9.59 -6.21 9.11
C TYR A 689 -8.55 -5.21 9.61
N VAL A 690 -8.43 -5.15 10.95
CA VAL A 690 -7.42 -4.33 11.62
C VAL A 690 -6.06 -5.00 11.47
N ARG A 691 -5.15 -4.33 10.75
CA ARG A 691 -3.78 -4.78 10.54
C ARG A 691 -2.88 -4.32 11.68
N GLU A 692 -1.88 -5.13 12.03
CA GLU A 692 -0.90 -4.88 13.09
C GLU A 692 0.52 -4.62 12.55
N ARG A 693 0.70 -4.58 11.22
CA ARG A 693 1.97 -4.20 10.57
C ARG A 693 2.53 -2.85 11.03
N GLY A 694 1.66 -1.88 11.34
CA GLY A 694 2.05 -0.55 11.82
C GLY A 694 2.72 -0.60 13.19
N PRO A 695 2.01 -1.09 14.23
CA PRO A 695 2.59 -1.33 15.55
C PRO A 695 3.87 -2.18 15.53
N VAL A 696 3.95 -3.22 14.69
CA VAL A 696 5.17 -4.03 14.56
C VAL A 696 6.33 -3.22 13.97
N PHE A 697 6.10 -2.42 12.93
CA PHE A 697 7.16 -1.51 12.43
C PHE A 697 7.55 -0.45 13.46
N THR A 698 6.60 0.06 14.25
CA THR A 698 6.92 0.98 15.35
C THR A 698 7.85 0.31 16.36
N ALA A 699 7.60 -0.95 16.73
CA ALA A 699 8.47 -1.69 17.63
C ALA A 699 9.84 -1.98 17.01
N ILE A 700 9.90 -2.37 15.73
CA ILE A 700 11.17 -2.64 15.02
C ILE A 700 12.05 -1.40 14.92
N ASN A 701 11.45 -0.21 14.75
CA ASN A 701 12.18 1.04 14.61
C ASN A 701 12.44 1.74 15.97
N ASP A 702 12.01 1.14 17.09
CA ASP A 702 12.30 1.66 18.43
C ASP A 702 13.58 1.02 18.97
N PRO A 703 14.68 1.78 19.13
CA PRO A 703 15.96 1.24 19.62
C PRO A 703 15.89 0.75 21.08
N ALA A 704 14.82 1.04 21.82
CA ALA A 704 14.60 0.53 23.17
C ALA A 704 13.88 -0.83 23.18
N LYS A 705 13.48 -1.37 22.03
CA LYS A 705 12.77 -2.65 21.92
C LYS A 705 13.67 -3.74 21.37
N VAL A 706 13.43 -4.97 21.83
CA VAL A 706 13.90 -6.20 21.19
C VAL A 706 12.69 -6.92 20.63
N VAL A 707 12.61 -7.03 19.32
CA VAL A 707 11.48 -7.61 18.60
C VAL A 707 11.76 -9.06 18.26
N VAL A 708 11.05 -9.97 18.91
CA VAL A 708 11.10 -11.41 18.66
C VAL A 708 9.94 -11.82 17.76
N GLY A 709 10.23 -12.39 16.60
CA GLY A 709 9.23 -12.96 15.70
C GLY A 709 9.27 -14.49 15.71
N PHE A 710 8.11 -15.15 15.59
CA PHE A 710 8.06 -16.58 15.32
C PHE A 710 6.97 -16.95 14.30
N VAL A 711 7.22 -17.97 13.47
CA VAL A 711 6.44 -18.21 12.24
C VAL A 711 5.82 -19.60 12.15
N ALA A 712 4.51 -19.65 11.94
CA ALA A 712 3.70 -20.86 11.91
C ALA A 712 4.04 -21.81 10.74
N PRO A 713 3.77 -23.13 10.90
CA PRO A 713 4.11 -24.13 9.89
C PRO A 713 3.56 -23.82 8.50
N ALA A 714 2.25 -23.57 8.38
CA ALA A 714 1.61 -23.37 7.08
C ALA A 714 2.11 -22.15 6.29
N VAL A 715 2.73 -21.15 6.96
CA VAL A 715 3.32 -19.96 6.30
C VAL A 715 4.34 -20.36 5.24
N ARG A 716 5.15 -21.40 5.51
CA ARG A 716 6.19 -21.87 4.59
C ARG A 716 5.66 -22.38 3.26
N SER A 717 4.43 -22.90 3.24
CA SER A 717 3.80 -23.35 1.99
C SER A 717 3.46 -22.22 1.02
N VAL A 718 3.04 -21.07 1.56
CA VAL A 718 2.69 -19.90 0.74
C VAL A 718 3.93 -19.12 0.36
N ILE A 719 4.90 -18.95 1.28
CA ILE A 719 6.16 -18.27 0.95
C ILE A 719 6.94 -19.04 -0.12
N ALA A 720 6.99 -20.38 -0.03
CA ALA A 720 7.61 -21.22 -1.05
C ALA A 720 6.98 -20.98 -2.45
N ALA A 721 5.65 -20.94 -2.53
CA ALA A 721 4.94 -20.69 -3.79
C ALA A 721 5.15 -19.26 -4.30
N GLU A 722 5.01 -18.25 -3.43
CA GLU A 722 5.07 -16.82 -3.79
C GLU A 722 6.45 -16.41 -4.31
N TYR A 723 7.52 -16.93 -3.70
CA TYR A 723 8.90 -16.58 -4.04
C TYR A 723 9.59 -17.64 -4.93
N GLY A 724 8.87 -18.69 -5.33
CA GLY A 724 9.42 -19.76 -6.16
C GLY A 724 10.55 -20.57 -5.49
N ILE A 725 10.47 -20.72 -4.17
CA ILE A 725 11.50 -21.38 -3.34
C ILE A 725 11.17 -22.88 -3.16
N PRO A 726 12.14 -23.80 -3.28
CA PRO A 726 11.96 -25.21 -2.95
C PRO A 726 11.49 -25.44 -1.50
N PHE A 727 10.77 -26.55 -1.26
CA PHE A 727 10.17 -26.82 0.06
C PHE A 727 11.21 -26.98 1.19
N ASP A 728 12.40 -27.49 0.86
CA ASP A 728 13.52 -27.75 1.77
C ASP A 728 14.31 -26.47 2.10
N GLU A 729 14.22 -25.43 1.27
CA GLU A 729 14.83 -24.11 1.51
C GLU A 729 13.87 -23.12 2.20
N ALA A 730 12.56 -23.39 2.18
CA ALA A 730 11.52 -22.46 2.62
C ALA A 730 11.71 -21.96 4.07
N SER A 731 12.10 -22.84 4.99
CA SER A 731 12.37 -22.47 6.39
C SER A 731 13.53 -21.48 6.52
N ALA A 732 14.64 -21.74 5.82
CA ALA A 732 15.81 -20.89 5.87
C ALA A 732 15.56 -19.52 5.21
N PHE A 733 14.80 -19.52 4.11
CA PHE A 733 14.38 -18.31 3.42
C PHE A 733 13.52 -17.42 4.32
N ILE A 734 12.54 -17.98 5.02
CA ILE A 734 11.68 -17.21 5.95
C ILE A 734 12.50 -16.58 7.07
N ALA A 735 13.41 -17.33 7.69
CA ALA A 735 14.27 -16.79 8.75
C ALA A 735 15.15 -15.63 8.25
N GLY A 736 15.66 -15.73 7.01
CA GLY A 736 16.34 -14.63 6.33
C GLY A 736 15.44 -13.42 6.08
N MET A 737 14.21 -13.67 5.59
CA MET A 737 13.21 -12.64 5.29
C MET A 737 12.78 -11.87 6.54
N MET A 738 12.55 -12.55 7.67
CA MET A 738 12.24 -11.92 8.95
C MET A 738 13.37 -10.99 9.40
N ARG A 739 14.63 -11.43 9.34
CA ARG A 739 15.78 -10.56 9.66
C ARG A 739 15.88 -9.35 8.72
N LYS A 740 15.61 -9.56 7.43
CA LYS A 740 15.63 -8.49 6.44
C LYS A 740 14.54 -7.44 6.67
N ILE A 741 13.38 -7.85 7.20
CA ILE A 741 12.31 -6.95 7.61
C ILE A 741 12.68 -6.16 8.87
N GLY A 742 13.50 -6.73 9.75
CA GLY A 742 14.04 -6.04 10.93
C GLY A 742 13.79 -6.72 12.28
N PHE A 743 13.38 -7.99 12.30
CA PHE A 743 13.26 -8.74 13.56
C PHE A 743 14.65 -9.02 14.17
N ASP A 744 14.82 -8.75 15.47
CA ASP A 744 16.08 -8.98 16.20
C ASP A 744 16.34 -10.47 16.47
N LYS A 745 15.26 -11.22 16.70
CA LYS A 745 15.28 -12.67 16.91
C LYS A 745 14.15 -13.34 16.15
N VAL A 746 14.46 -14.47 15.54
CA VAL A 746 13.54 -15.23 14.70
C VAL A 746 13.51 -16.69 15.14
N PHE A 747 12.32 -17.19 15.48
CA PHE A 747 12.12 -18.57 15.92
C PHE A 747 11.13 -19.32 15.02
N ASP A 748 11.23 -20.65 14.99
CA ASP A 748 10.25 -21.49 14.27
C ASP A 748 9.12 -21.90 15.23
N PHE A 749 7.89 -21.58 14.87
CA PHE A 749 6.69 -21.95 15.64
C PHE A 749 6.52 -23.47 15.74
N SER A 750 7.06 -24.25 14.79
CA SER A 750 7.03 -25.71 14.85
C SER A 750 7.69 -26.27 16.11
N PHE A 751 8.60 -25.51 16.75
CA PHE A 751 9.11 -25.84 18.08
C PHE A 751 7.98 -25.86 19.12
N ALA A 752 7.15 -24.82 19.16
CA ALA A 752 6.03 -24.76 20.10
C ALA A 752 4.91 -25.75 19.75
N ALA A 753 4.80 -26.18 18.49
CA ALA A 753 3.92 -27.29 18.12
C ALA A 753 4.39 -28.61 18.76
N ASP A 754 5.70 -28.87 18.75
CA ASP A 754 6.26 -30.02 19.49
C ASP A 754 5.98 -29.91 21.00
N LEU A 755 6.09 -28.71 21.57
CA LEU A 755 5.76 -28.45 22.97
C LEU A 755 4.28 -28.74 23.29
N THR A 756 3.37 -28.33 22.40
CA THR A 756 1.95 -28.65 22.54
C THR A 756 1.71 -30.16 22.51
N ILE A 757 2.39 -30.93 21.65
CA ILE A 757 2.25 -32.40 21.63
C ILE A 757 2.71 -33.03 22.94
N MET A 758 3.82 -32.55 23.51
CA MET A 758 4.32 -33.05 24.78
C MET A 758 3.29 -32.87 25.91
N GLU A 759 2.67 -31.70 26.00
CA GLU A 759 1.65 -31.41 27.02
C GLU A 759 0.30 -32.09 26.73
N GLU A 760 -0.24 -31.90 25.52
CA GLU A 760 -1.60 -32.32 25.12
C GLU A 760 -1.71 -33.84 25.05
N THR A 761 -0.68 -34.54 24.56
CA THR A 761 -0.68 -36.01 24.55
C THR A 761 -0.54 -36.57 25.96
N THR A 762 0.24 -35.92 26.84
CA THR A 762 0.36 -36.35 28.24
C THR A 762 -0.96 -36.12 28.98
N GLU A 763 -1.64 -34.99 28.76
CA GLU A 763 -2.97 -34.74 29.30
C GLU A 763 -3.99 -35.77 28.80
N PHE A 764 -4.01 -36.05 27.50
CA PHE A 764 -4.89 -37.06 26.89
C PHE A 764 -4.69 -38.44 27.52
N LEU A 765 -3.45 -38.95 27.58
CA LEU A 765 -3.15 -40.24 28.19
C LEU A 765 -3.47 -40.25 29.70
N GLY A 766 -3.28 -39.11 30.37
CA GLY A 766 -3.73 -38.90 31.74
C GLY A 766 -5.23 -39.09 31.90
N ARG A 767 -6.06 -38.48 31.04
CA ARG A 767 -7.52 -38.65 31.05
C ARG A 767 -7.94 -40.09 30.76
N VAL A 768 -7.29 -40.77 29.81
CA VAL A 768 -7.57 -42.19 29.50
C VAL A 768 -7.29 -43.08 30.71
N THR A 769 -6.18 -42.85 31.42
CA THR A 769 -5.78 -43.67 32.58
C THR A 769 -6.56 -43.34 33.85
N SER A 770 -6.92 -42.07 34.07
CA SER A 770 -7.62 -41.62 35.27
C SER A 770 -9.15 -41.70 35.18
N GLY A 771 -9.71 -42.05 34.02
CA GLY A 771 -11.15 -41.97 33.76
C GLY A 771 -11.67 -40.53 33.71
N GLY A 772 -10.89 -39.62 33.14
CA GLY A 772 -11.26 -38.22 32.93
C GLY A 772 -12.33 -38.04 31.84
N VAL A 773 -12.63 -36.79 31.51
CA VAL A 773 -13.66 -36.45 30.50
C VAL A 773 -13.14 -36.79 29.09
N LEU A 774 -13.87 -37.69 28.40
CA LEU A 774 -13.65 -38.09 27.01
C LEU A 774 -14.93 -37.88 26.18
N PRO A 775 -14.84 -37.57 24.87
CA PRO A 775 -13.61 -37.46 24.08
C PRO A 775 -12.77 -36.25 24.49
N HIS A 776 -11.45 -36.35 24.38
CA HIS A 776 -10.53 -35.24 24.52
C HIS A 776 -10.48 -34.47 23.18
N PHE A 777 -10.78 -33.18 23.20
CA PHE A 777 -10.76 -32.33 22.01
C PHE A 777 -9.54 -31.42 22.01
N THR A 778 -8.89 -31.28 20.86
CA THR A 778 -7.80 -30.32 20.70
C THR A 778 -8.26 -28.88 20.95
N SER A 779 -7.42 -28.05 21.54
CA SER A 779 -7.72 -26.63 21.83
C SER A 779 -6.91 -25.63 20.98
N CYS A 780 -6.01 -26.10 20.12
CA CYS A 780 -5.05 -25.24 19.40
C CYS A 780 -5.68 -24.32 18.33
N CYS A 781 -6.88 -24.64 17.85
CA CYS A 781 -7.63 -23.87 16.86
C CYS A 781 -8.58 -22.86 17.52
N PRO A 782 -8.31 -21.54 17.47
CA PRO A 782 -9.16 -20.55 18.12
C PRO A 782 -10.57 -20.48 17.54
N GLY A 783 -10.76 -20.80 16.24
CA GLY A 783 -12.09 -20.86 15.64
C GLY A 783 -12.98 -21.94 16.28
N TRP A 784 -12.38 -23.08 16.65
CA TRP A 784 -13.07 -24.16 17.35
C TRP A 784 -13.37 -23.78 18.80
N VAL A 785 -12.38 -23.27 19.54
CA VAL A 785 -12.57 -22.81 20.93
C VAL A 785 -13.66 -21.74 21.00
N ASN A 786 -13.62 -20.75 20.11
CA ASN A 786 -14.64 -19.69 20.05
C ASN A 786 -16.05 -20.25 19.77
N LEU A 787 -16.19 -21.29 18.94
CA LEU A 787 -17.48 -21.94 18.69
C LEU A 787 -17.99 -22.64 19.96
N VAL A 788 -17.11 -23.36 20.67
CA VAL A 788 -17.45 -24.02 21.93
C VAL A 788 -17.94 -23.00 22.96
N GLU A 789 -17.19 -21.93 23.20
CA GLU A 789 -17.55 -20.94 24.21
C GLU A 789 -18.88 -20.23 23.91
N ARG A 790 -19.21 -20.03 22.64
CA ARG A 790 -20.40 -19.28 22.19
C ARG A 790 -21.64 -20.15 21.99
N ARG A 791 -21.49 -21.31 21.37
CA ARG A 791 -22.60 -22.17 20.92
C ARG A 791 -22.75 -23.44 21.74
N TRP A 792 -21.65 -24.00 22.24
CA TRP A 792 -21.62 -25.32 22.89
C TRP A 792 -20.81 -25.30 24.21
N PRO A 793 -21.12 -24.42 25.17
CA PRO A 793 -20.32 -24.27 26.40
C PRO A 793 -20.22 -25.57 27.23
N GLU A 794 -21.17 -26.49 27.06
CA GLU A 794 -21.15 -27.84 27.63
C GLU A 794 -19.94 -28.67 27.19
N MET A 795 -19.33 -28.34 26.05
CA MET A 795 -18.13 -29.00 25.53
C MET A 795 -16.82 -28.51 26.16
N ILE A 796 -16.84 -27.44 26.97
CA ILE A 796 -15.61 -26.89 27.60
C ILE A 796 -14.81 -27.96 28.37
N PRO A 797 -15.41 -28.84 29.20
CA PRO A 797 -14.66 -29.89 29.91
C PRO A 797 -13.94 -30.88 28.99
N HIS A 798 -14.39 -31.00 27.73
CA HIS A 798 -13.77 -31.88 26.74
C HIS A 798 -12.54 -31.26 26.08
N LEU A 799 -12.39 -29.93 26.09
CA LEU A 799 -11.21 -29.26 25.52
C LEU A 799 -9.94 -29.61 26.31
N SER A 800 -8.83 -29.75 25.60
CA SER A 800 -7.50 -29.73 26.19
C SER A 800 -7.31 -28.45 26.98
N SER A 801 -6.68 -28.56 28.16
CA SER A 801 -6.25 -27.39 28.92
C SER A 801 -4.99 -26.75 28.33
N CYS A 802 -4.30 -27.42 27.41
CA CYS A 802 -3.09 -26.89 26.79
C CYS A 802 -3.38 -25.59 26.04
N LYS A 803 -2.49 -24.61 26.21
CA LYS A 803 -2.43 -23.43 25.36
C LYS A 803 -2.14 -23.84 23.92
N SER A 804 -2.59 -23.04 22.95
CA SER A 804 -2.17 -23.28 21.57
C SER A 804 -0.65 -23.04 21.41
N PRO A 805 -0.01 -23.57 20.36
CA PRO A 805 1.41 -23.35 20.13
C PRO A 805 1.81 -21.87 20.07
N GLN A 806 0.90 -20.98 19.61
CA GLN A 806 1.14 -19.53 19.63
C GLN A 806 1.36 -19.01 21.04
N GLN A 807 0.45 -19.36 21.95
CA GLN A 807 0.47 -18.85 23.32
C GLN A 807 1.54 -19.57 24.15
N MET A 808 1.78 -20.85 23.90
CA MET A 808 2.92 -21.56 24.48
C MET A 808 4.25 -20.91 24.09
N MET A 809 4.43 -20.57 22.80
CA MET A 809 5.64 -19.88 22.35
C MET A 809 5.79 -18.51 23.01
N GLY A 810 4.71 -17.73 23.04
CA GLY A 810 4.68 -16.42 23.70
C GLY A 810 5.09 -16.51 25.18
N ALA A 811 4.42 -17.40 25.93
CA ALA A 811 4.73 -17.64 27.34
C ALA A 811 6.18 -18.12 27.54
N THR A 812 6.67 -19.03 26.70
CA THR A 812 8.04 -19.55 26.76
C THR A 812 9.06 -18.45 26.46
N VAL A 813 8.81 -17.58 25.48
CA VAL A 813 9.68 -16.46 25.15
C VAL A 813 9.74 -15.44 26.27
N LYS A 814 8.58 -15.05 26.82
CA LYS A 814 8.49 -14.07 27.91
C LYS A 814 9.09 -14.59 29.22
N ASN A 815 9.01 -15.89 29.50
CA ASN A 815 9.45 -16.42 30.79
C ASN A 815 10.85 -17.08 30.75
N HIS A 816 11.14 -17.92 29.75
CA HIS A 816 12.42 -18.61 29.67
C HIS A 816 13.46 -17.82 28.87
N PHE A 817 13.13 -17.38 27.65
CA PHE A 817 14.10 -16.68 26.79
C PHE A 817 14.50 -15.31 27.35
N ALA A 818 13.53 -14.51 27.81
CA ALA A 818 13.81 -13.19 28.38
C ALA A 818 14.77 -13.28 29.57
N GLN A 819 14.56 -14.25 30.47
CA GLN A 819 15.45 -14.51 31.61
C GLN A 819 16.84 -14.95 31.15
N GLN A 820 16.91 -15.88 30.20
CA GLN A 820 18.18 -16.38 29.67
C GLN A 820 18.99 -15.27 28.95
N ALA A 821 18.31 -14.40 28.21
CA ALA A 821 18.93 -13.31 27.46
C ALA A 821 19.18 -12.05 28.30
N GLY A 822 18.65 -11.98 29.53
CA GLY A 822 18.74 -10.81 30.39
C GLY A 822 17.96 -9.61 29.89
N ILE A 823 16.83 -9.83 29.21
CA ILE A 823 15.98 -8.80 28.61
C ILE A 823 14.77 -8.55 29.52
N SER A 824 14.43 -7.29 29.81
CA SER A 824 13.23 -6.98 30.59
C SER A 824 11.95 -7.13 29.74
N LEU A 825 10.83 -7.45 30.38
CA LEU A 825 9.56 -7.64 29.66
C LEU A 825 9.06 -6.35 28.99
N ASP A 826 9.40 -5.18 29.54
CA ASP A 826 9.06 -3.87 28.97
C ASP A 826 9.84 -3.57 27.68
N GLU A 827 11.03 -4.14 27.51
CA GLU A 827 11.84 -4.01 26.29
C GLU A 827 11.45 -5.06 25.24
N LEU A 828 10.84 -6.17 25.65
CA LEU A 828 10.58 -7.32 24.79
C LEU A 828 9.22 -7.23 24.07
N TYR A 829 9.23 -7.19 22.73
CA TYR A 829 8.03 -7.20 21.89
C TYR A 829 7.94 -8.52 21.09
N VAL A 830 6.90 -9.32 21.35
CA VAL A 830 6.74 -10.67 20.80
C VAL A 830 5.68 -10.71 19.72
N VAL A 831 6.05 -11.17 18.53
CA VAL A 831 5.21 -11.17 17.33
C VAL A 831 5.02 -12.58 16.78
N SER A 832 3.77 -12.97 16.59
CA SER A 832 3.38 -14.25 15.99
C SER A 832 3.04 -14.06 14.51
N ILE A 833 3.65 -14.82 13.60
CA ILE A 833 3.35 -14.81 12.16
C ILE A 833 2.57 -16.07 11.81
N VAL A 834 1.29 -15.92 11.47
CA VAL A 834 0.33 -17.04 11.38
C VAL A 834 -0.59 -16.95 10.16
N PRO A 835 -1.18 -18.07 9.72
CA PRO A 835 -2.13 -18.08 8.61
C PRO A 835 -3.58 -17.77 9.03
N CYS A 836 -3.82 -17.16 10.20
CA CYS A 836 -5.15 -17.10 10.80
C CYS A 836 -5.47 -15.72 11.39
N LEU A 837 -6.66 -15.18 11.09
CA LEU A 837 -7.14 -13.94 11.72
C LEU A 837 -7.63 -14.18 13.16
N ALA A 838 -8.23 -15.34 13.46
CA ALA A 838 -8.70 -15.66 14.81
C ALA A 838 -7.56 -15.75 15.84
N LYS A 839 -6.30 -15.93 15.39
CA LYS A 839 -5.12 -15.86 16.26
C LYS A 839 -4.86 -14.45 16.83
N LYS A 840 -5.30 -13.37 16.15
CA LYS A 840 -5.30 -12.01 16.70
C LYS A 840 -6.28 -11.92 17.88
N TYR A 841 -7.47 -12.50 17.72
CA TYR A 841 -8.45 -12.60 18.80
C TYR A 841 -7.91 -13.40 19.97
N GLU A 842 -7.28 -14.55 19.70
CA GLU A 842 -6.65 -15.35 20.73
C GLU A 842 -5.59 -14.56 21.51
N ALA A 843 -4.65 -13.88 20.85
CA ALA A 843 -3.61 -13.07 21.53
C ALA A 843 -4.16 -11.90 22.35
N ALA A 844 -5.38 -11.44 22.09
CA ALA A 844 -6.02 -10.38 22.84
C ALA A 844 -6.85 -10.87 24.04
N ARG A 845 -6.92 -12.19 24.29
CA ARG A 845 -7.70 -12.74 25.39
C ARG A 845 -7.05 -12.45 26.76
N PRO A 846 -7.81 -11.99 27.77
CA PRO A 846 -7.26 -11.60 29.08
C PRO A 846 -6.46 -12.69 29.80
N GLU A 847 -6.84 -13.95 29.67
CA GLU A 847 -6.14 -15.10 30.29
C GLU A 847 -4.76 -15.37 29.70
N PHE A 848 -4.45 -14.82 28.53
CA PHE A 848 -3.09 -14.83 27.95
C PHE A 848 -2.36 -13.52 28.21
N ALA A 849 -2.84 -12.74 29.18
CA ALA A 849 -2.18 -11.56 29.71
C ALA A 849 -2.08 -11.64 31.24
N PRO A 850 -1.46 -12.69 31.81
CA PRO A 850 -1.27 -12.77 33.26
C PRO A 850 -0.55 -11.51 33.75
N GLU A 851 -1.04 -10.91 34.83
CA GLU A 851 -0.50 -9.66 35.39
C GLU A 851 -0.56 -8.46 34.43
N GLY A 852 -1.36 -8.54 33.35
CA GLY A 852 -1.50 -7.50 32.33
C GLY A 852 -0.44 -7.55 31.22
N ILE A 853 0.49 -8.52 31.25
CA ILE A 853 1.53 -8.70 30.24
C ILE A 853 1.11 -9.81 29.28
N ARG A 854 0.90 -9.47 28.01
CA ARG A 854 0.49 -10.45 26.99
C ARG A 854 1.60 -11.46 26.71
N ASP A 855 1.22 -12.72 26.54
CA ASP A 855 2.08 -13.78 25.99
C ASP A 855 2.57 -13.39 24.58
N VAL A 856 1.69 -12.77 23.77
CA VAL A 856 1.97 -12.30 22.40
C VAL A 856 1.47 -10.86 22.22
N ASP A 857 2.37 -9.96 21.82
CA ASP A 857 2.09 -8.51 21.70
C ASP A 857 1.42 -8.16 20.36
N ALA A 858 1.75 -8.85 19.28
CA ALA A 858 1.12 -8.65 17.97
C ALA A 858 1.06 -9.94 17.16
N VAL A 859 0.10 -10.01 16.24
CA VAL A 859 -0.09 -11.18 15.37
C VAL A 859 -0.16 -10.73 13.91
N LEU A 860 0.87 -11.04 13.14
CA LEU A 860 0.87 -10.81 11.70
C LEU A 860 0.25 -12.00 10.98
N THR A 861 -0.71 -11.72 10.10
CA THR A 861 -1.14 -12.73 9.12
C THR A 861 -0.05 -12.99 8.08
N THR A 862 -0.11 -14.11 7.36
CA THR A 862 0.81 -14.37 6.23
C THR A 862 0.74 -13.26 5.19
N THR A 863 -0.46 -12.75 4.89
CA THR A 863 -0.61 -11.58 4.02
C THR A 863 0.06 -10.34 4.59
N GLU A 864 -0.12 -10.00 5.87
CA GLU A 864 0.57 -8.85 6.46
C GLU A 864 2.09 -9.00 6.43
N PHE A 865 2.61 -10.21 6.63
CA PHE A 865 4.04 -10.48 6.55
C PHE A 865 4.60 -10.26 5.13
N ILE A 866 3.88 -10.72 4.09
CA ILE A 866 4.22 -10.46 2.69
C ILE A 866 4.11 -8.95 2.39
N GLU A 867 2.99 -8.32 2.78
CA GLU A 867 2.77 -6.88 2.63
C GLU A 867 3.94 -6.09 3.25
N MET A 868 4.45 -6.48 4.43
CA MET A 868 5.59 -5.82 5.08
C MET A 868 6.88 -5.91 4.24
N ALA A 869 7.16 -7.04 3.60
CA ALA A 869 8.29 -7.16 2.69
C ALA A 869 8.10 -6.33 1.41
N GLU A 870 6.88 -6.28 0.86
CA GLU A 870 6.53 -5.45 -0.30
C GLU A 870 6.69 -3.94 0.00
N MET A 871 6.33 -3.50 1.21
CA MET A 871 6.55 -2.11 1.67
C MET A 871 8.02 -1.73 1.69
N LEU A 872 8.89 -2.70 2.02
CA LEU A 872 10.34 -2.54 1.99
C LEU A 872 10.96 -2.81 0.60
N ARG A 873 10.13 -3.16 -0.39
CA ARG A 873 10.53 -3.49 -1.78
C ARG A 873 11.52 -4.66 -1.86
N LEU A 874 11.41 -5.63 -0.94
CA LEU A 874 12.27 -6.81 -0.92
C LEU A 874 11.87 -7.79 -2.03
N LYS A 875 12.83 -8.19 -2.87
CA LYS A 875 12.71 -9.33 -3.80
C LYS A 875 13.42 -10.55 -3.21
N ALA A 876 13.23 -11.72 -3.84
CA ALA A 876 13.88 -12.96 -3.40
C ALA A 876 15.41 -12.83 -3.27
N ASP A 877 16.06 -12.18 -4.25
CA ASP A 877 17.51 -11.97 -4.27
C ASP A 877 18.04 -11.12 -3.09
N ASP A 878 17.18 -10.31 -2.47
CA ASP A 878 17.57 -9.44 -1.34
C ASP A 878 17.63 -10.20 -0.01
N ILE A 879 17.09 -11.42 0.01
CA ILE A 879 16.93 -12.27 1.18
C ILE A 879 18.03 -13.31 1.17
N THR A 880 18.93 -13.23 2.14
CA THR A 880 19.92 -14.28 2.40
C THR A 880 19.29 -15.32 3.31
N PRO A 881 19.10 -16.58 2.86
CA PRO A 881 18.60 -17.65 3.72
C PRO A 881 19.48 -17.82 4.95
N GLY A 882 18.87 -18.12 6.10
CA GLY A 882 19.59 -18.30 7.36
C GLY A 882 18.88 -19.27 8.29
N GLU A 883 19.52 -19.66 9.38
CA GLU A 883 18.92 -20.56 10.38
C GLU A 883 17.96 -19.78 11.30
N PHE A 884 17.05 -20.47 11.98
CA PHE A 884 16.33 -19.89 13.12
C PHE A 884 17.25 -19.78 14.34
N ASP A 885 16.99 -18.82 15.23
CA ASP A 885 17.87 -18.56 16.37
C ASP A 885 17.72 -19.61 17.47
N ALA A 886 18.84 -19.93 18.13
CA ALA A 886 18.83 -20.63 19.41
C ALA A 886 18.15 -19.76 20.49
N PRO A 887 17.50 -20.36 21.52
CA PRO A 887 17.52 -21.78 21.88
C PRO A 887 16.45 -22.66 21.22
N TYR A 888 15.58 -22.12 20.35
CA TYR A 888 14.42 -22.83 19.80
C TYR A 888 14.58 -23.15 18.29
N ALA A 889 15.81 -23.44 17.87
CA ALA A 889 16.14 -23.55 16.45
C ALA A 889 15.69 -24.88 15.83
N ARG A 890 15.77 -25.99 16.59
CA ARG A 890 15.47 -27.32 16.07
C ARG A 890 13.99 -27.66 16.23
N VAL A 891 13.41 -28.24 15.17
CA VAL A 891 12.01 -28.64 15.10
C VAL A 891 11.88 -30.06 14.57
N SER A 892 10.77 -30.73 14.93
CA SER A 892 10.43 -32.04 14.36
C SER A 892 9.47 -31.93 13.16
N GLY A 893 9.46 -32.97 12.32
CA GLY A 893 8.48 -33.11 11.24
C GLY A 893 7.03 -33.18 11.75
N ALA A 894 6.81 -33.73 12.94
CA ALA A 894 5.49 -33.72 13.59
C ALA A 894 5.01 -32.28 13.85
N GLY A 895 5.87 -31.42 14.38
CA GLY A 895 5.57 -30.00 14.58
C GLY A 895 5.33 -29.21 13.27
N VAL A 896 5.88 -29.68 12.14
CA VAL A 896 5.62 -29.07 10.82
C VAL A 896 4.24 -29.48 10.26
N LEU A 897 3.79 -30.71 10.53
CA LEU A 897 2.50 -31.22 10.04
C LEU A 897 1.28 -30.50 10.63
N PHE A 898 1.42 -29.81 11.78
CA PHE A 898 0.35 -29.04 12.43
C PHE A 898 -0.42 -28.09 11.50
N GLY A 899 0.23 -27.62 10.42
CA GLY A 899 -0.42 -26.74 9.45
C GLY A 899 -1.50 -27.41 8.61
N ALA A 900 -1.53 -28.74 8.52
CA ALA A 900 -2.47 -29.53 7.75
C ALA A 900 -3.50 -30.23 8.65
N SER A 901 -4.72 -30.42 8.16
CA SER A 901 -5.74 -31.19 8.89
C SER A 901 -5.30 -32.64 9.11
N GLY A 902 -5.37 -33.09 10.35
CA GLY A 902 -4.90 -34.40 10.81
C GLY A 902 -3.45 -34.41 11.28
N GLY A 903 -2.71 -33.31 11.10
CA GLY A 903 -1.32 -33.22 11.52
C GLY A 903 -1.14 -33.23 13.04
N VAL A 904 -2.09 -32.66 13.79
CA VAL A 904 -2.05 -32.67 15.27
C VAL A 904 -2.35 -34.07 15.77
N ALA A 905 -3.42 -34.69 15.28
CA ALA A 905 -3.79 -36.07 15.59
C ALA A 905 -2.65 -37.05 15.25
N GLU A 906 -2.04 -36.91 14.08
CA GLU A 906 -0.90 -37.74 13.66
C GLU A 906 0.30 -37.56 14.61
N ALA A 907 0.64 -36.33 14.97
CA ALA A 907 1.71 -36.04 15.91
C ALA A 907 1.44 -36.62 17.31
N SER A 908 0.21 -36.50 17.82
CA SER A 908 -0.21 -37.08 19.10
C SER A 908 -0.18 -38.60 19.07
N LEU A 909 -0.60 -39.23 17.96
CA LEU A 909 -0.54 -40.68 17.77
C LEU A 909 0.91 -41.21 17.78
N ARG A 910 1.85 -40.51 17.13
CA ARG A 910 3.28 -40.87 17.15
C ARG A 910 3.83 -40.96 18.59
N MET A 911 3.42 -40.06 19.48
CA MET A 911 3.83 -40.08 20.89
C MET A 911 3.02 -41.07 21.74
N ALA A 912 1.71 -41.14 21.54
CA ALA A 912 0.82 -41.98 22.32
C ALA A 912 1.15 -43.48 22.16
N VAL A 913 1.46 -43.93 20.95
CA VAL A 913 1.83 -45.33 20.68
C VAL A 913 3.07 -45.76 21.45
N GLU A 914 4.12 -44.92 21.49
CA GLU A 914 5.35 -45.21 22.24
C GLU A 914 5.10 -45.25 23.75
N LYS A 915 4.35 -44.27 24.27
CA LYS A 915 4.03 -44.21 25.70
C LYS A 915 3.18 -45.40 26.15
N LEU A 916 2.25 -45.86 25.33
CA LEU A 916 1.38 -47.00 25.63
C LEU A 916 2.10 -48.35 25.50
N THR A 917 3.01 -48.49 24.54
CA THR A 917 3.75 -49.75 24.31
C THR A 917 5.00 -49.89 25.18
N GLY A 918 5.61 -48.76 25.57
CA GLY A 918 6.95 -48.73 26.15
C GLY A 918 8.08 -48.96 25.14
N GLU A 919 7.75 -49.08 23.84
CA GLU A 919 8.71 -49.37 22.76
C GLU A 919 8.79 -48.19 21.77
N PRO A 920 9.97 -47.85 21.23
CA PRO A 920 10.12 -46.81 20.23
C PRO A 920 9.38 -47.15 18.92
N LEU A 921 8.63 -46.19 18.39
CA LEU A 921 7.96 -46.28 17.10
C LEU A 921 8.94 -45.88 16.00
N VAL A 922 9.35 -46.87 15.19
CA VAL A 922 10.36 -46.71 14.14
C VAL A 922 9.84 -46.93 12.71
N ASP A 923 8.88 -47.84 12.52
CA ASP A 923 8.47 -48.29 11.18
C ASP A 923 7.17 -47.64 10.65
N GLN A 924 6.25 -47.22 11.53
CA GLN A 924 4.94 -46.67 11.16
C GLN A 924 4.74 -45.25 11.69
N LEU A 925 5.40 -44.27 11.05
CA LEU A 925 5.28 -42.84 11.41
C LEU A 925 4.21 -42.11 10.60
N ASP A 926 3.77 -42.68 9.48
CA ASP A 926 2.81 -42.07 8.57
C ASP A 926 1.40 -42.66 8.82
N PHE A 927 0.51 -41.85 9.39
CA PHE A 927 -0.88 -42.23 9.63
C PHE A 927 -1.77 -41.68 8.51
N HIS A 928 -1.84 -42.41 7.39
CA HIS A 928 -2.53 -41.95 6.18
C HIS A 928 -4.04 -41.77 6.37
N GLU A 929 -4.64 -42.50 7.30
CA GLU A 929 -6.08 -42.50 7.60
C GLU A 929 -6.58 -41.16 8.16
N VAL A 930 -5.70 -40.36 8.77
CA VAL A 930 -6.04 -39.04 9.31
C VAL A 930 -5.65 -37.88 8.37
N ARG A 931 -4.92 -38.17 7.28
CA ARG A 931 -4.51 -37.18 6.28
C ARG A 931 -5.62 -36.96 5.24
N GLY A 932 -5.50 -35.87 4.50
CA GLY A 932 -6.40 -35.56 3.38
C GLY A 932 -7.45 -34.50 3.70
N PHE A 933 -8.32 -34.25 2.72
CA PHE A 933 -9.29 -33.14 2.71
C PHE A 933 -10.72 -33.58 3.06
N GLU A 934 -10.98 -34.85 3.39
CA GLU A 934 -12.31 -35.24 3.86
C GLU A 934 -12.68 -34.46 5.13
N GLY A 935 -13.94 -34.02 5.21
CA GLY A 935 -14.45 -33.23 6.31
C GLY A 935 -14.45 -33.96 7.65
N PHE A 936 -14.52 -35.30 7.61
CA PHE A 936 -14.49 -36.18 8.77
C PHE A 936 -13.64 -37.40 8.43
N LYS A 937 -12.63 -37.65 9.25
CA LYS A 937 -11.68 -38.77 9.11
C LYS A 937 -11.59 -39.50 10.43
N GLU A 938 -11.39 -40.81 10.38
CA GLU A 938 -11.33 -41.67 11.57
C GLU A 938 -10.17 -42.65 11.47
N ALA A 939 -9.52 -42.89 12.60
CA ALA A 939 -8.48 -43.89 12.72
C ALA A 939 -8.60 -44.60 14.07
N THR A 940 -8.28 -45.89 14.09
CA THR A 940 -8.20 -46.67 15.32
C THR A 940 -6.82 -47.28 15.42
N VAL A 941 -6.12 -46.98 16.51
CA VAL A 941 -4.77 -47.48 16.77
C VAL A 941 -4.81 -48.35 18.01
N THR A 942 -4.27 -49.57 17.92
CA THR A 942 -4.14 -50.47 19.08
C THR A 942 -2.66 -50.62 19.41
N ALA A 943 -2.27 -50.18 20.59
CA ALA A 943 -0.87 -50.11 21.04
C ALA A 943 -0.80 -50.48 22.53
N GLY A 944 0.10 -51.41 22.90
CA GLY A 944 0.30 -51.81 24.30
C GLY A 944 -0.92 -52.47 24.97
N GLY A 945 -1.85 -53.03 24.20
CA GLY A 945 -3.12 -53.58 24.70
C GLY A 945 -4.22 -52.53 24.92
N THR A 946 -3.94 -51.25 24.65
CA THR A 946 -4.90 -50.15 24.69
C THR A 946 -5.33 -49.80 23.26
N THR A 947 -6.64 -49.63 23.04
CA THR A 947 -7.19 -49.15 21.77
C THR A 947 -7.54 -47.68 21.91
N VAL A 948 -6.99 -46.84 21.04
CA VAL A 948 -7.26 -45.41 20.94
C VAL A 948 -7.99 -45.13 19.62
N ARG A 949 -9.16 -44.52 19.72
CA ARG A 949 -10.02 -44.15 18.60
C ARG A 949 -9.93 -42.64 18.39
N VAL A 950 -9.51 -42.24 17.20
CA VAL A 950 -9.26 -40.84 16.86
C VAL A 950 -10.21 -40.39 15.77
N ALA A 951 -10.77 -39.20 15.92
CA ALA A 951 -11.46 -38.49 14.85
C ALA A 951 -10.71 -37.21 14.49
N VAL A 952 -10.70 -36.87 13.20
CA VAL A 952 -10.15 -35.61 12.69
C VAL A 952 -11.23 -34.92 11.89
N ILE A 953 -11.55 -33.69 12.30
CA ILE A 953 -12.62 -32.90 11.71
C ILE A 953 -12.03 -31.66 11.05
N SER A 954 -12.36 -31.49 9.77
CA SER A 954 -11.89 -30.39 8.94
C SER A 954 -13.06 -29.49 8.53
N GLY A 955 -13.17 -28.29 9.09
CA GLY A 955 -14.30 -27.38 8.91
C GLY A 955 -15.34 -27.49 10.02
N LEU A 956 -15.84 -26.36 10.54
CA LEU A 956 -16.81 -26.38 11.66
C LEU A 956 -18.19 -26.94 11.27
N ASN A 957 -18.55 -26.92 9.99
CA ASN A 957 -19.77 -27.59 9.51
C ASN A 957 -19.75 -29.11 9.79
N ASN A 958 -18.56 -29.71 9.82
CA ASN A 958 -18.41 -31.15 10.00
C ASN A 958 -18.38 -31.56 11.48
N VAL A 959 -18.17 -30.61 12.42
CA VAL A 959 -18.13 -30.91 13.87
C VAL A 959 -19.52 -30.89 14.52
N ASP A 960 -20.45 -30.10 13.99
CA ASP A 960 -21.78 -29.91 14.57
C ASP A 960 -22.56 -31.23 14.82
N PRO A 961 -22.59 -32.21 13.89
CA PRO A 961 -23.28 -33.48 14.14
C PRO A 961 -22.67 -34.29 15.29
N LEU A 962 -21.34 -34.25 15.46
CA LEU A 962 -20.66 -34.98 16.53
C LEU A 962 -20.94 -34.32 17.89
N VAL A 963 -20.83 -33.00 17.98
CA VAL A 963 -21.05 -32.25 19.22
C VAL A 963 -22.47 -32.43 19.73
N ARG A 964 -23.49 -32.39 18.86
CA ARG A 964 -24.89 -32.62 19.26
C ARG A 964 -25.09 -33.98 19.94
N ARG A 965 -24.41 -35.02 19.46
CA ARG A 965 -24.49 -36.37 20.03
C ARG A 965 -23.82 -36.43 21.40
N ILE A 966 -22.66 -35.79 21.56
CA ILE A 966 -21.96 -35.71 22.85
C ILE A 966 -22.80 -34.94 23.87
N VAL A 967 -23.35 -33.79 23.50
CA VAL A 967 -24.22 -32.97 24.36
C VAL A 967 -25.51 -33.72 24.73
N ALA A 968 -26.02 -34.58 23.84
CA ALA A 968 -27.15 -35.47 24.13
C ALA A 968 -26.78 -36.65 25.06
N GLY A 969 -25.51 -36.79 25.45
CA GLY A 969 -25.01 -37.87 26.32
C GLY A 969 -24.76 -39.19 25.60
N GLU A 970 -24.66 -39.19 24.27
CA GLU A 970 -24.32 -40.38 23.50
C GLU A 970 -22.82 -40.70 23.60
N ASP A 971 -22.48 -41.98 23.77
CA ASP A 971 -21.11 -42.44 23.55
C ASP A 971 -20.84 -42.45 22.04
N VAL A 972 -20.02 -41.48 21.60
CA VAL A 972 -19.64 -41.33 20.20
C VAL A 972 -18.49 -42.24 19.79
N GLY A 973 -17.86 -42.93 20.75
CA GLY A 973 -16.83 -43.92 20.48
C GLY A 973 -15.47 -43.36 20.07
N TYR A 974 -15.14 -42.13 20.47
CA TYR A 974 -13.83 -41.51 20.22
C TYR A 974 -13.16 -41.10 21.52
N ASP A 975 -11.83 -41.24 21.56
CA ASP A 975 -11.02 -40.93 22.73
C ASP A 975 -10.27 -39.59 22.51
N LEU A 976 -9.79 -39.33 21.29
CA LEU A 976 -9.16 -38.06 20.88
C LEU A 976 -9.85 -37.51 19.63
N VAL A 977 -10.14 -36.20 19.61
CA VAL A 977 -10.76 -35.52 18.47
C VAL A 977 -9.98 -34.25 18.11
N GLU A 978 -9.38 -34.22 16.93
CA GLU A 978 -8.82 -32.99 16.35
C GLU A 978 -9.93 -32.20 15.64
N VAL A 979 -10.02 -30.90 15.91
CA VAL A 979 -10.93 -30.00 15.21
C VAL A 979 -10.18 -28.80 14.65
N MET A 980 -10.18 -28.68 13.33
CA MET A 980 -9.69 -27.50 12.61
C MET A 980 -10.87 -26.74 12.01
N ALA A 981 -10.98 -25.45 12.32
CA ALA A 981 -12.12 -24.65 11.88
C ALA A 981 -12.15 -24.40 10.36
N CYS A 982 -10.98 -24.30 9.72
CA CYS A 982 -10.87 -24.09 8.29
C CYS A 982 -10.73 -25.44 7.54
N PRO A 983 -11.42 -25.63 6.39
CA PRO A 983 -11.29 -26.84 5.57
C PRO A 983 -9.86 -27.03 5.06
N GLY A 984 -9.30 -28.23 5.24
CA GLY A 984 -7.90 -28.56 4.96
C GLY A 984 -6.91 -28.18 6.07
N GLY A 985 -7.36 -27.50 7.13
CA GLY A 985 -6.51 -27.01 8.22
C GLY A 985 -5.96 -25.61 7.98
N CYS A 986 -4.88 -25.26 8.69
CA CYS A 986 -4.32 -23.92 8.68
C CYS A 986 -3.78 -23.46 7.32
N VAL A 987 -3.43 -24.39 6.40
CA VAL A 987 -3.05 -24.07 5.00
C VAL A 987 -4.11 -23.29 4.21
N ASN A 988 -5.36 -23.29 4.69
CA ASN A 988 -6.48 -22.54 4.13
C ASN A 988 -7.06 -21.49 5.10
N GLY A 989 -6.30 -21.14 6.14
CA GLY A 989 -6.69 -20.09 7.08
C GLY A 989 -6.80 -18.73 6.38
N ALA A 990 -7.71 -17.88 6.86
CA ALA A 990 -8.00 -16.58 6.22
C ALA A 990 -6.84 -15.56 6.29
N GLY A 991 -5.76 -15.87 7.03
CA GLY A 991 -4.53 -15.08 7.03
C GLY A 991 -3.65 -15.32 5.81
N HIS A 992 -3.89 -16.39 5.05
CA HIS A 992 -3.27 -16.62 3.75
C HIS A 992 -4.00 -15.89 2.60
N PRO A 993 -3.33 -15.68 1.46
CA PRO A 993 -4.00 -15.43 0.18
C PRO A 993 -4.99 -16.54 -0.17
N VAL A 994 -6.11 -16.17 -0.80
CA VAL A 994 -7.14 -17.11 -1.25
C VAL A 994 -6.56 -17.94 -2.40
N PRO A 995 -6.71 -19.27 -2.38
CA PRO A 995 -6.37 -20.08 -3.55
C PRO A 995 -7.14 -19.65 -4.80
N ASP A 996 -6.46 -19.48 -5.92
CA ASP A 996 -7.07 -19.03 -7.18
C ASP A 996 -7.38 -20.18 -8.15
N ARG A 997 -6.70 -21.33 -7.97
CA ARG A 997 -6.76 -22.48 -8.88
C ARG A 997 -7.05 -23.79 -8.17
N VAL A 998 -7.64 -24.73 -8.92
CA VAL A 998 -7.84 -26.11 -8.45
C VAL A 998 -6.46 -26.74 -8.20
N GLY A 999 -6.30 -27.43 -7.08
CA GLY A 999 -5.07 -28.14 -6.71
C GLY A 999 -4.08 -27.35 -5.85
N GLU A 1000 -4.21 -26.03 -5.77
CA GLU A 1000 -3.27 -25.19 -5.00
C GLU A 1000 -3.28 -25.54 -3.49
N MET A 1001 -4.44 -25.82 -2.91
CA MET A 1001 -4.54 -26.27 -1.50
C MET A 1001 -3.77 -27.59 -1.27
N ALA A 1002 -3.86 -28.54 -2.21
CA ALA A 1002 -3.13 -29.80 -2.13
C ALA A 1002 -1.62 -29.56 -2.27
N ALA A 1003 -1.20 -28.64 -3.13
CA ALA A 1003 0.20 -28.23 -3.25
C ALA A 1003 0.72 -27.63 -1.93
N ARG A 1004 -0.06 -26.75 -1.28
CA ARG A 1004 0.30 -26.17 0.03
C ARG A 1004 0.49 -27.25 1.11
N GLN A 1005 -0.41 -28.23 1.19
CA GLN A 1005 -0.30 -29.34 2.13
C GLN A 1005 0.92 -30.23 1.83
N LYS A 1006 1.20 -30.49 0.55
CA LYS A 1006 2.33 -31.32 0.11
C LYS A 1006 3.68 -30.77 0.57
N VAL A 1007 3.84 -29.44 0.62
CA VAL A 1007 5.05 -28.81 1.18
C VAL A 1007 5.31 -29.30 2.60
N LEU A 1008 4.30 -29.28 3.47
CA LEU A 1008 4.46 -29.68 4.87
C LEU A 1008 4.76 -31.17 5.03
N VAL A 1009 4.09 -32.02 4.23
CA VAL A 1009 4.33 -33.47 4.22
C VAL A 1009 5.74 -33.80 3.77
N ASN A 1010 6.24 -33.14 2.71
CA ASN A 1010 7.60 -33.36 2.22
C ASN A 1010 8.66 -32.95 3.25
N ILE A 1011 8.42 -31.86 3.99
CA ILE A 1011 9.33 -31.44 5.07
C ILE A 1011 9.34 -32.49 6.19
N ASP A 1012 8.19 -33.01 6.62
CA ASP A 1012 8.13 -34.09 7.63
C ASP A 1012 8.89 -35.34 7.17
N GLN A 1013 8.68 -35.79 5.93
CA GLN A 1013 9.32 -36.99 5.39
C GLN A 1013 10.85 -36.87 5.28
N THR A 1014 11.37 -35.65 5.15
CA THR A 1014 12.81 -35.37 5.03
C THR A 1014 13.44 -34.89 6.34
N SER A 1015 12.63 -34.69 7.39
CA SER A 1015 13.09 -34.19 8.69
C SER A 1015 13.92 -35.23 9.43
N ARG A 1016 15.03 -34.78 10.04
CA ARG A 1016 15.89 -35.62 10.88
C ARG A 1016 15.15 -36.18 12.11
N TYR A 1017 14.32 -35.35 12.73
CA TYR A 1017 13.46 -35.73 13.85
C TYR A 1017 12.02 -35.70 13.34
N ARG A 1018 11.28 -36.81 13.44
CA ARG A 1018 9.88 -36.89 12.99
C ARG A 1018 8.89 -37.02 14.15
N LYS A 1019 9.38 -37.02 15.39
CA LYS A 1019 8.58 -37.15 16.60
C LYS A 1019 8.92 -36.00 17.54
N SER A 1020 7.89 -35.38 18.13
CA SER A 1020 8.05 -34.20 19.00
C SER A 1020 8.88 -34.52 20.24
N GLN A 1021 8.70 -35.72 20.82
CA GLN A 1021 9.46 -36.23 21.97
C GLN A 1021 10.92 -36.58 21.67
N GLU A 1022 11.37 -36.50 20.41
CA GLU A 1022 12.78 -36.65 20.02
C GLU A 1022 13.45 -35.30 19.70
N ASN A 1023 12.71 -34.19 19.73
CA ASN A 1023 13.28 -32.88 19.46
C ASN A 1023 14.29 -32.51 20.58
N PRO A 1024 15.59 -32.35 20.27
CA PRO A 1024 16.58 -32.12 21.30
C PRO A 1024 16.44 -30.78 22.02
N ASP A 1025 15.88 -29.75 21.37
CA ASP A 1025 15.64 -28.46 22.04
C ASP A 1025 14.43 -28.53 22.99
N ILE A 1026 13.45 -29.38 22.70
CA ILE A 1026 12.31 -29.63 23.58
C ILE A 1026 12.78 -30.38 24.83
N LEU A 1027 13.52 -31.48 24.65
CA LEU A 1027 14.06 -32.26 25.76
C LEU A 1027 14.93 -31.39 26.68
N ARG A 1028 15.81 -30.57 26.09
CA ARG A 1028 16.63 -29.61 26.84
C ARG A 1028 15.77 -28.59 27.59
N LEU A 1029 14.72 -28.03 26.97
CA LEU A 1029 13.85 -27.05 27.62
C LEU A 1029 13.11 -27.64 28.83
N TYR A 1030 12.67 -28.90 28.75
CA TYR A 1030 12.12 -29.60 29.91
C TYR A 1030 13.18 -29.82 30.97
N ASP A 1031 14.35 -30.37 30.62
CA ASP A 1031 15.43 -30.62 31.60
C ASP A 1031 15.90 -29.34 32.31
N GLU A 1032 15.97 -28.21 31.60
CA GLU A 1032 16.50 -26.94 32.11
C GLU A 1032 15.45 -26.07 32.81
N TYR A 1033 14.17 -26.16 32.44
CA TYR A 1033 13.15 -25.19 32.86
C TYR A 1033 11.82 -25.82 33.31
N TYR A 1034 11.16 -26.60 32.46
CA TYR A 1034 9.80 -27.09 32.76
C TYR A 1034 9.76 -28.36 33.61
N GLY A 1035 10.86 -29.09 33.76
CA GLY A 1035 10.91 -30.40 34.42
C GLY A 1035 10.35 -31.50 33.53
N GLU A 1036 9.06 -31.82 33.69
CA GLU A 1036 8.35 -32.84 32.90
C GLU A 1036 7.03 -32.29 32.37
N PRO A 1037 6.46 -32.88 31.29
CA PRO A 1037 5.12 -32.49 30.82
C PRO A 1037 4.08 -32.65 31.95
N ASN A 1038 3.15 -31.71 32.05
CA ASN A 1038 2.20 -31.54 33.15
C ASN A 1038 2.82 -31.30 34.55
N SER A 1039 4.09 -30.88 34.65
CA SER A 1039 4.63 -30.37 35.92
C SER A 1039 3.89 -29.11 36.38
N ASP A 1040 4.03 -28.71 37.65
CA ASP A 1040 3.40 -27.48 38.16
C ASP A 1040 3.79 -26.23 37.35
N THR A 1041 5.07 -26.11 36.96
CA THR A 1041 5.56 -24.98 36.16
C THR A 1041 5.05 -25.02 34.73
N ALA A 1042 5.10 -26.20 34.08
CA ALA A 1042 4.57 -26.39 32.74
C ALA A 1042 3.07 -26.12 32.71
N HIS A 1043 2.32 -26.68 33.65
CA HIS A 1043 0.88 -26.48 33.76
C HIS A 1043 0.52 -25.01 34.03
N HIS A 1044 1.28 -24.29 34.86
CA HIS A 1044 1.01 -22.88 35.11
C HIS A 1044 1.23 -22.00 33.87
N LEU A 1045 2.28 -22.24 33.09
CA LEU A 1045 2.67 -21.38 31.97
C LEU A 1045 2.09 -21.81 30.62
N LEU A 1046 1.90 -23.10 30.41
CA LEU A 1046 1.54 -23.71 29.13
C LEU A 1046 0.08 -24.20 29.08
N HIS A 1047 -0.67 -24.14 30.18
CA HIS A 1047 -2.10 -24.49 30.19
C HIS A 1047 -2.96 -23.25 30.46
N THR A 1048 -4.25 -23.38 30.19
CA THR A 1048 -5.28 -22.38 30.37
C THR A 1048 -6.62 -23.04 30.72
N SER A 1049 -7.60 -22.22 31.04
CA SER A 1049 -8.99 -22.64 31.26
C SER A 1049 -9.92 -21.80 30.40
N TYR A 1050 -10.85 -22.46 29.72
CA TYR A 1050 -11.89 -21.80 28.93
C TYR A 1050 -13.15 -21.58 29.76
N ALA A 1051 -13.95 -20.59 29.35
CA ALA A 1051 -15.21 -20.28 30.02
C ALA A 1051 -16.30 -19.99 28.98
N PRO A 1052 -17.59 -20.20 29.32
CA PRO A 1052 -18.67 -19.79 28.44
C PRO A 1052 -18.54 -18.31 28.08
N PHE A 1053 -18.84 -17.97 26.84
CA PHE A 1053 -18.71 -16.61 26.32
C PHE A 1053 -19.47 -15.63 27.21
N ARG A 1054 -18.79 -14.56 27.62
CA ARG A 1054 -19.36 -13.44 28.37
C ARG A 1054 -19.33 -12.21 27.49
N ASP A 1055 -20.38 -11.40 27.57
CA ASP A 1055 -20.48 -10.10 26.87
C ASP A 1055 -19.59 -9.04 27.56
N GLU A 1056 -18.32 -9.37 27.79
CA GLU A 1056 -17.31 -8.45 28.29
C GLU A 1056 -16.52 -7.89 27.11
N PRO A 1057 -16.34 -6.56 27.00
CA PRO A 1057 -15.62 -5.97 25.90
C PRO A 1057 -14.15 -6.41 25.94
N ILE A 1058 -13.71 -7.15 24.91
CA ILE A 1058 -12.28 -7.29 24.62
C ILE A 1058 -11.83 -5.94 24.10
N VAL A 1059 -11.21 -5.15 24.97
CA VAL A 1059 -10.67 -3.84 24.63
C VAL A 1059 -9.36 -4.09 23.88
N PRO A 1060 -9.23 -3.76 22.58
CA PRO A 1060 -7.93 -3.67 21.95
C PRO A 1060 -7.20 -2.52 22.66
N THR A 1061 -6.24 -2.83 23.53
CA THR A 1061 -5.38 -1.81 24.10
C THR A 1061 -4.45 -1.30 23.01
N ARG A 1062 -4.42 0.03 22.86
CA ARG A 1062 -3.63 0.75 21.85
C ARG A 1062 -2.14 0.54 22.00
#